data_AF-A0A2N9MGA9-F1
#
_entry.id   AF-A0A2N9MGA9-F1
#
_cell.length_a   1.000
_cell.length_b   1.000
_cell.length_c   1.000
_cell.angle_alpha   90.00
_cell.angle_beta   90.00
_cell.angle_gamma   90.00
#
_symmetry.space_group_name_H-M   'P 1'
#
loop_
_entity.id
_entity.type
_entity.pdbx_description
1 polymer ?
#
loop_
_entity_poly.entity_id
_entity_poly.type
_entity_poly.pdbx_seq_one_letter_code
_entity_poly.pdbx_strand_id
1 'polypeptide(L)'
;MNESTLTQVFDRELTTRDIQSLNSADALAALLAKLGYDTSVRTVQTPGNLGLSDAVARPVKRIELLARNDLLQVYLFELKSVTVASIRSLAGGFRNLAGRFLFVFTADYEDLDFVLLDREISTPPESGPGTPQVTLNPLRFSVDRRRPTLVHMRVLRRFTWTEPTAFDQFDKLRSAYVIAKWSEVYFNNRGLFSDHFLLSRLRPPDGGVPEFPEWGEDPKPTYLKLRGLYDQPSSRYGGLKAEQLCDALYEPVLRELGFMTARVCNFPTKSGMGLRLENPAEPGRLLAVCLPYPWGRELDRKDEVHDSETPEVTPTFAVIDLLAQEDVRWVILTNGKLWRLYSQRAHSRATNYYEIDLEEVLSRQTFQHDVETAFRYFWLLFRMQAFRAEERELQGKKIPLSMLDRVLVGSEEYAKALGESLKTRVFVDAFPELAEGFIAYRRQREGRDVEFSDSDLAVIYQGTLTLLYRILFLLYAESRDLLPVRSSREYSQASLTRLKQEVAEPAGSILDETEEKIAHHYKEDDYGLWQRLKWLFRVIDKGSEELNVPRYNGGLFQAERDRDDQSPEAEATRFLEREKVPDRHLARAVDLLARGLEPKRQDLVMIDYKSLGVRQLGSIYEGLLEFHLRIADQKLAVVKEKGREVYRPFRDLADRDKKRAERQGNFVRKGRAYLENDKRERKATGSYYTPDHIVQYIVRHAVGPVLEEKFNDLRTGLREAQQRRREFFKEREQFIARHMRPKPVEQAELIGRELVDKLFDIKVLDPAMGSGHFLVEAVDFITDEAIKFLSAFPWNPVQAHLKNMRKTIQEQMEEQNIEIDFGRLDDTNLLKRHVLKRCIYGVDLNPMAVELAKVSLWLDCFTLGAPLSFLDHHLRCGNSLIGSTVEEVDKIREAKGQLTLTGTSDWQGFAQAVQAMIDIGGMPDITATQVAESRLHYKSALADVEIFKRVLGLHTARWFVELDAPRDKRALGP
;
A
#
# COMPACT_ATOMS: atom_id res chain seq x y z
N MET A 1 -3.38 23.09 -44.66
CA MET A 1 -4.56 22.57 -43.93
C MET A 1 -4.99 23.68 -42.97
N ASN A 2 -6.25 24.10 -43.02
CA ASN A 2 -6.76 25.25 -42.25
C ASN A 2 -6.82 24.94 -40.75
N GLU A 3 -6.41 25.89 -39.90
CA GLU A 3 -6.48 25.79 -38.43
C GLU A 3 -7.88 25.45 -37.89
N SER A 4 -8.95 25.67 -38.67
CA SER A 4 -10.33 25.35 -38.27
C SER A 4 -10.69 23.86 -38.30
N THR A 5 -9.88 23.00 -38.93
CA THR A 5 -10.11 21.54 -38.99
C THR A 5 -9.31 20.76 -37.94
N LEU A 6 -8.29 21.38 -37.34
CA LEU A 6 -7.46 20.76 -36.27
C LEU A 6 -8.15 20.74 -34.90
N THR A 7 -9.22 21.52 -34.71
CA THR A 7 -9.90 21.73 -33.42
C THR A 7 -10.80 20.57 -32.98
N GLN A 8 -11.15 19.63 -33.86
CA GLN A 8 -12.03 18.50 -33.54
C GLN A 8 -11.30 17.23 -33.09
N VAL A 9 -9.96 17.19 -33.16
CA VAL A 9 -9.19 15.95 -32.95
C VAL A 9 -8.67 15.80 -31.52
N PHE A 10 -8.59 16.87 -30.73
CA PHE A 10 -7.93 16.87 -29.42
C PHE A 10 -8.80 17.35 -28.26
N ASP A 11 -8.45 16.93 -27.04
CA ASP A 11 -9.11 17.30 -25.80
C ASP A 11 -9.12 18.83 -25.61
N ARG A 12 -10.31 19.41 -25.37
CA ARG A 12 -10.46 20.85 -25.18
C ARG A 12 -9.86 21.27 -23.85
N GLU A 13 -9.14 22.39 -23.86
CA GLU A 13 -8.60 22.97 -22.64
C GLU A 13 -9.72 23.49 -21.74
N LEU A 14 -9.62 23.15 -20.45
CA LEU A 14 -10.47 23.66 -19.40
C LEU A 14 -9.63 24.48 -18.42
N THR A 15 -10.21 25.53 -17.87
CA THR A 15 -9.61 26.39 -16.84
C THR A 15 -10.30 26.18 -15.49
N THR A 16 -9.62 26.54 -14.40
CA THR A 16 -10.23 26.53 -13.05
C THR A 16 -11.56 27.29 -12.99
N ARG A 17 -11.66 28.40 -13.75
CA ARG A 17 -12.90 29.19 -13.84
C ARG A 17 -14.03 28.43 -14.52
N ASP A 18 -13.75 27.61 -15.53
CA ASP A 18 -14.77 26.79 -16.19
C ASP A 18 -15.42 25.84 -15.18
N ILE A 19 -14.64 25.18 -14.31
CA ILE A 19 -15.18 24.31 -13.26
C ILE A 19 -15.88 25.14 -12.19
N GLN A 20 -15.26 26.21 -11.68
CA GLN A 20 -15.86 27.05 -10.65
C GLN A 20 -17.20 27.65 -11.09
N SER A 21 -17.47 27.77 -12.39
CA SER A 21 -18.74 28.28 -12.94
C SER A 21 -19.90 27.27 -12.95
N LEU A 22 -19.66 25.98 -12.63
CA LEU A 22 -20.66 24.89 -12.70
C LEU A 22 -21.67 24.92 -11.55
N ASN A 23 -22.38 26.03 -11.38
CA ASN A 23 -23.32 26.28 -10.26
C ASN A 23 -24.79 25.98 -10.58
N SER A 24 -25.08 25.43 -11.77
CA SER A 24 -26.44 25.17 -12.24
C SER A 24 -26.48 24.12 -13.36
N ALA A 25 -27.65 23.56 -13.61
CA ALA A 25 -27.89 22.66 -14.74
C ALA A 25 -27.56 23.32 -16.10
N ASP A 26 -27.82 24.63 -16.23
CA ASP A 26 -27.50 25.41 -17.43
C ASP A 26 -25.98 25.49 -17.65
N ALA A 27 -25.21 25.71 -16.57
CA ALA A 27 -23.76 25.74 -16.62
C ALA A 27 -23.16 24.37 -16.98
N LEU A 28 -23.73 23.28 -16.43
CA LEU A 28 -23.34 21.91 -16.79
C LEU A 28 -23.63 21.59 -18.26
N ALA A 29 -24.80 21.95 -18.77
CA ALA A 29 -25.14 21.80 -20.17
C ALA A 29 -24.21 22.63 -21.06
N ALA A 30 -23.90 23.88 -20.69
CA ALA A 30 -22.96 24.71 -21.43
C ALA A 30 -21.54 24.10 -21.47
N LEU A 31 -21.08 23.48 -20.37
CA LEU A 31 -19.83 22.74 -20.35
C LEU A 31 -19.89 21.52 -21.29
N LEU A 32 -20.95 20.72 -21.26
CA LEU A 32 -21.10 19.55 -22.14
C LEU A 32 -21.13 19.96 -23.62
N ALA A 33 -21.84 21.03 -23.97
CA ALA A 33 -21.82 21.61 -25.31
C ALA A 33 -20.41 22.10 -25.68
N LYS A 34 -19.70 22.75 -24.75
CA LYS A 34 -18.29 23.12 -24.92
C LYS A 34 -17.41 21.88 -25.11
N LEU A 35 -17.73 20.74 -24.53
CA LEU A 35 -16.98 19.47 -24.70
C LEU A 35 -17.38 18.71 -25.97
N GLY A 36 -18.36 19.17 -26.76
CA GLY A 36 -18.77 18.54 -28.02
C GLY A 36 -19.97 17.60 -27.91
N TYR A 37 -20.66 17.56 -26.78
CA TYR A 37 -21.92 16.83 -26.64
C TYR A 37 -23.09 17.62 -27.21
N ASP A 38 -24.07 16.91 -27.76
CA ASP A 38 -25.34 17.46 -28.25
C ASP A 38 -26.30 17.66 -27.08
N THR A 39 -26.48 18.93 -26.71
CA THR A 39 -27.37 19.38 -25.64
C THR A 39 -28.72 19.89 -26.15
N SER A 40 -29.00 19.75 -27.46
CA SER A 40 -30.29 20.20 -28.05
C SER A 40 -31.49 19.40 -27.53
N VAL A 41 -31.24 18.15 -27.10
CA VAL A 41 -32.23 17.21 -26.56
C VAL A 41 -32.52 17.40 -25.06
N ARG A 42 -32.04 18.49 -24.46
CA ARG A 42 -32.11 18.71 -23.02
C ARG A 42 -33.56 18.72 -22.54
N THR A 43 -33.92 17.88 -21.57
CA THR A 43 -35.31 17.76 -21.10
C THR A 43 -35.37 17.29 -19.65
N VAL A 44 -36.28 17.89 -18.86
CA VAL A 44 -36.57 17.45 -17.48
C VAL A 44 -37.29 16.11 -17.52
N GLN A 45 -36.84 15.17 -16.68
CA GLN A 45 -37.38 13.81 -16.61
C GLN A 45 -38.09 13.57 -15.29
N THR A 46 -39.07 12.68 -15.30
CA THR A 46 -39.71 12.17 -14.09
C THR A 46 -39.18 10.76 -13.78
N PRO A 47 -39.16 10.33 -12.50
CA PRO A 47 -38.79 8.96 -12.15
C PRO A 47 -39.63 7.91 -12.89
N GLY A 48 -40.92 8.19 -13.11
CA GLY A 48 -41.82 7.32 -13.86
C GLY A 48 -41.43 7.15 -15.33
N ASN A 49 -40.98 8.22 -16.01
CA ASN A 49 -40.50 8.14 -17.40
C ASN A 49 -39.26 7.25 -17.56
N LEU A 50 -38.47 7.12 -16.49
CA LEU A 50 -37.25 6.33 -16.46
C LEU A 50 -37.48 4.91 -15.88
N GLY A 51 -38.71 4.57 -15.50
CA GLY A 51 -39.04 3.28 -14.89
C GLY A 51 -38.44 3.07 -13.50
N LEU A 52 -38.10 4.15 -12.79
CA LEU A 52 -37.52 4.08 -11.44
C LEU A 52 -38.62 3.82 -10.40
N SER A 53 -38.36 2.93 -9.44
CA SER A 53 -39.29 2.64 -8.36
C SER A 53 -39.38 3.80 -7.35
N ASP A 54 -40.49 3.89 -6.61
CA ASP A 54 -40.70 4.95 -5.60
C ASP A 54 -39.59 4.98 -4.53
N ALA A 55 -39.03 3.82 -4.19
CA ALA A 55 -37.91 3.71 -3.25
C ALA A 55 -36.62 4.36 -3.80
N VAL A 56 -36.33 4.16 -5.09
CA VAL A 56 -35.17 4.74 -5.79
C VAL A 56 -35.36 6.24 -6.05
N ALA A 57 -36.61 6.67 -6.25
CA ALA A 57 -36.95 8.07 -6.51
C ALA A 57 -36.97 8.98 -5.26
N ARG A 58 -37.15 8.41 -4.05
CA ARG A 58 -37.30 9.14 -2.78
C ARG A 58 -36.21 10.20 -2.46
N PRO A 59 -34.91 9.98 -2.73
CA PRO A 59 -33.87 10.97 -2.47
C PRO A 59 -33.73 12.04 -3.58
N VAL A 60 -34.39 11.86 -4.72
CA VAL A 60 -34.23 12.69 -5.92
C VAL A 60 -35.12 13.93 -5.85
N LYS A 61 -34.51 15.11 -6.01
CA LYS A 61 -35.20 16.41 -6.14
C LYS A 61 -35.58 16.69 -7.60
N ARG A 62 -34.65 16.42 -8.53
CA ARG A 62 -34.79 16.73 -9.97
C ARG A 62 -33.95 15.75 -10.79
N ILE A 63 -34.49 15.36 -11.95
CA ILE A 63 -33.77 14.59 -12.97
C ILE A 63 -33.82 15.35 -14.29
N GLU A 64 -32.70 15.41 -15.01
CA GLU A 64 -32.63 16.09 -16.29
C GLU A 64 -31.71 15.36 -17.25
N LEU A 65 -32.17 15.10 -18.47
CA LEU A 65 -31.30 14.68 -19.56
C LEU A 65 -30.57 15.94 -20.05
N LEU A 66 -29.25 16.01 -19.88
CA LEU A 66 -28.43 17.15 -20.28
C LEU A 66 -27.95 17.05 -21.73
N ALA A 67 -27.57 15.85 -22.17
CA ALA A 67 -27.04 15.62 -23.51
C ALA A 67 -27.29 14.19 -24.01
N ARG A 68 -27.33 14.01 -25.34
CA ARG A 68 -27.41 12.69 -25.99
C ARG A 68 -26.65 12.70 -27.31
N ASN A 69 -25.66 11.82 -27.41
CA ASN A 69 -24.94 11.55 -28.66
C ASN A 69 -25.03 10.04 -28.93
N ASP A 70 -25.82 9.67 -29.94
CA ASP A 70 -26.03 8.27 -30.32
C ASP A 70 -26.53 7.40 -29.12
N LEU A 71 -25.72 6.44 -28.66
CA LEU A 71 -26.03 5.56 -27.52
C LEU A 71 -25.60 6.12 -26.15
N LEU A 72 -24.79 7.18 -26.09
CA LEU A 72 -24.32 7.78 -24.83
C LEU A 72 -25.26 8.91 -24.39
N GLN A 73 -25.81 8.78 -23.18
CA GLN A 73 -26.74 9.73 -22.58
C GLN A 73 -26.16 10.30 -21.28
N VAL A 74 -26.28 11.61 -21.10
CA VAL A 74 -25.79 12.32 -19.91
C VAL A 74 -26.95 12.84 -19.08
N TYR A 75 -27.09 12.34 -17.85
CA TYR A 75 -28.15 12.74 -16.93
C TYR A 75 -27.62 13.52 -15.73
N LEU A 76 -28.38 14.51 -15.27
CA LEU A 76 -28.20 15.21 -14.01
C LEU A 76 -29.23 14.71 -12.99
N PHE A 77 -28.75 14.40 -11.80
CA PHE A 77 -29.58 14.04 -10.65
C PHE A 77 -29.26 15.00 -9.49
N GLU A 78 -30.23 15.86 -9.16
CA GLU A 78 -30.16 16.65 -7.94
C GLU A 78 -30.76 15.85 -6.78
N LEU A 79 -29.96 15.58 -5.74
CA LEU A 79 -30.36 14.76 -4.60
C LEU A 79 -30.48 15.60 -3.31
N LYS A 80 -31.12 15.03 -2.28
CA LYS A 80 -31.07 15.59 -0.92
C LYS A 80 -29.67 15.49 -0.31
N SER A 81 -29.04 14.35 -0.52
CA SER A 81 -27.64 14.06 -0.21
C SER A 81 -27.13 13.06 -1.24
N VAL A 82 -25.85 13.17 -1.62
CA VAL A 82 -25.20 12.22 -2.52
C VAL A 82 -24.41 11.24 -1.67
N THR A 83 -24.82 9.97 -1.67
CA THR A 83 -24.13 8.86 -0.96
C THR A 83 -23.87 7.70 -1.92
N VAL A 84 -22.89 6.85 -1.60
CA VAL A 84 -22.60 5.61 -2.38
C VAL A 84 -23.87 4.76 -2.56
N ALA A 85 -24.66 4.60 -1.49
CA ALA A 85 -25.93 3.87 -1.54
C ALA A 85 -26.94 4.50 -2.52
N SER A 86 -27.06 5.83 -2.54
CA SER A 86 -27.95 6.52 -3.49
C SER A 86 -27.51 6.36 -4.95
N ILE A 87 -26.19 6.43 -5.20
CA ILE A 87 -25.60 6.23 -6.54
C ILE A 87 -25.86 4.81 -7.02
N ARG A 88 -25.58 3.79 -6.19
CA ARG A 88 -25.81 2.37 -6.54
C ARG A 88 -27.29 2.06 -6.77
N SER A 89 -28.18 2.61 -5.93
CA SER A 89 -29.63 2.46 -6.08
C SER A 89 -30.12 3.04 -7.42
N LEU A 90 -29.68 4.24 -7.77
CA LEU A 90 -30.03 4.89 -9.04
C LEU A 90 -29.39 4.19 -10.24
N ALA A 91 -28.13 3.76 -10.15
CA ALA A 91 -27.47 2.95 -11.17
C ALA A 91 -28.24 1.65 -11.42
N GLY A 92 -28.66 0.95 -10.35
CA GLY A 92 -29.45 -0.28 -10.44
C GLY A 92 -30.78 -0.11 -11.20
N GLY A 93 -31.42 1.05 -11.07
CA GLY A 93 -32.63 1.39 -11.84
C GLY A 93 -32.41 1.44 -13.36
N PHE A 94 -31.18 1.69 -13.81
CA PHE A 94 -30.81 1.77 -15.23
C PHE A 94 -30.28 0.45 -15.81
N ARG A 95 -30.28 -0.64 -15.02
CA ARG A 95 -29.76 -1.96 -15.44
C ARG A 95 -30.40 -2.48 -16.72
N ASN A 96 -31.71 -2.32 -16.86
CA ASN A 96 -32.49 -2.86 -17.98
C ASN A 96 -32.71 -1.86 -19.12
N LEU A 97 -32.23 -0.61 -19.00
CA LEU A 97 -32.39 0.39 -20.06
C LEU A 97 -31.37 0.18 -21.18
N ALA A 98 -31.70 0.52 -22.42
CA ALA A 98 -30.75 0.45 -23.53
C ALA A 98 -29.92 1.73 -23.62
N GLY A 99 -28.60 1.60 -23.79
CA GLY A 99 -27.68 2.73 -23.93
C GLY A 99 -26.52 2.68 -22.93
N ARG A 100 -25.66 3.70 -23.02
CA ARG A 100 -24.55 3.99 -22.13
C ARG A 100 -24.86 5.27 -21.38
N PHE A 101 -24.49 5.34 -20.11
CA PHE A 101 -24.93 6.43 -19.24
C PHE A 101 -23.76 7.06 -18.50
N LEU A 102 -23.73 8.40 -18.53
CA LEU A 102 -22.90 9.23 -17.67
C LEU A 102 -23.84 10.06 -16.79
N PHE A 103 -23.73 9.90 -15.48
CA PHE A 103 -24.52 10.65 -14.52
C PHE A 103 -23.71 11.77 -13.91
N VAL A 104 -24.37 12.87 -13.59
CA VAL A 104 -23.84 13.95 -12.76
C VAL A 104 -24.74 14.04 -11.55
N PHE A 105 -24.24 13.67 -10.38
CA PHE A 105 -24.96 13.80 -9.11
C PHE A 105 -24.51 15.06 -8.39
N THR A 106 -25.46 15.75 -7.76
CA THR A 106 -25.16 16.89 -6.90
C THR A 106 -26.26 17.12 -5.87
N ALA A 107 -25.92 17.68 -4.71
CA ALA A 107 -26.92 18.11 -3.72
C ALA A 107 -27.22 19.62 -3.81
N ASP A 108 -26.20 20.41 -4.15
CA ASP A 108 -26.17 21.89 -4.04
C ASP A 108 -25.24 22.57 -5.07
N TYR A 109 -24.70 21.83 -6.05
CA TYR A 109 -23.70 22.28 -7.03
C TYR A 109 -22.36 22.72 -6.43
N GLU A 110 -22.10 22.51 -5.14
CA GLU A 110 -20.76 22.69 -4.58
C GLU A 110 -19.86 21.52 -4.95
N ASP A 111 -20.45 20.33 -5.01
CA ASP A 111 -19.78 19.10 -5.41
C ASP A 111 -20.52 18.42 -6.54
N LEU A 112 -19.75 17.92 -7.49
CA LEU A 112 -20.24 17.27 -8.69
C LEU A 112 -19.64 15.88 -8.78
N ASP A 113 -20.50 14.87 -8.73
CA ASP A 113 -20.13 13.46 -8.85
C ASP A 113 -20.46 12.97 -10.26
N PHE A 114 -19.45 12.87 -11.11
CA PHE A 114 -19.58 12.28 -12.44
C PHE A 114 -19.49 10.77 -12.31
N VAL A 115 -20.53 10.03 -12.68
CA VAL A 115 -20.58 8.56 -12.54
C VAL A 115 -20.83 7.91 -13.90
N LEU A 116 -19.84 7.17 -14.40
CA LEU A 116 -19.96 6.40 -15.63
C LEU A 116 -20.51 5.00 -15.31
N LEU A 117 -21.60 4.59 -15.98
CA LEU A 117 -22.17 3.26 -15.78
C LEU A 117 -21.56 2.25 -16.74
N ASP A 118 -20.56 1.50 -16.28
CA ASP A 118 -19.97 0.40 -17.05
C ASP A 118 -20.82 -0.87 -16.95
N ARG A 119 -20.96 -1.58 -18.06
CA ARG A 119 -21.82 -2.78 -18.18
C ARG A 119 -20.94 -4.01 -18.26
N GLU A 120 -20.94 -4.80 -17.20
CA GLU A 120 -20.35 -6.13 -17.24
C GLU A 120 -21.46 -7.16 -17.51
N ILE A 121 -21.29 -7.90 -18.60
CA ILE A 121 -22.18 -9.03 -18.89
C ILE A 121 -21.51 -10.24 -18.28
N SER A 122 -22.09 -10.75 -17.20
CA SER A 122 -21.61 -12.00 -16.60
C SER A 122 -21.75 -13.12 -17.63
N THR A 123 -20.67 -13.85 -17.90
CA THR A 123 -20.75 -15.11 -18.64
C THR A 123 -21.72 -16.03 -17.89
N PRO A 124 -22.72 -16.61 -18.56
CA PRO A 124 -23.66 -17.50 -17.89
C PRO A 124 -22.89 -18.63 -17.20
N PRO A 125 -23.30 -19.06 -15.99
CA PRO A 125 -22.68 -20.21 -15.36
C PRO A 125 -22.76 -21.37 -16.34
N GLU A 126 -21.60 -21.90 -16.73
CA GLU A 126 -21.52 -22.93 -17.77
C GLU A 126 -22.29 -24.22 -17.41
N SER A 127 -22.75 -24.33 -16.17
CA SER A 127 -23.48 -25.44 -15.59
C SER A 127 -25.00 -25.24 -15.51
N GLY A 128 -25.67 -24.50 -16.41
CA GLY A 128 -27.13 -24.53 -16.54
C GLY A 128 -27.72 -23.48 -17.50
N PRO A 129 -29.04 -23.49 -17.76
CA PRO A 129 -29.73 -22.41 -18.46
C PRO A 129 -29.81 -21.18 -17.53
N GLY A 130 -28.69 -20.49 -17.37
CA GLY A 130 -28.62 -19.18 -16.73
C GLY A 130 -28.73 -18.10 -17.79
N THR A 131 -29.65 -17.14 -17.62
CA THR A 131 -29.62 -15.91 -18.42
C THR A 131 -28.38 -15.09 -18.03
N PRO A 132 -27.65 -14.50 -18.99
CA PRO A 132 -26.54 -13.60 -18.67
C PRO A 132 -27.08 -12.46 -17.81
N GLN A 133 -26.54 -12.32 -16.59
CA GLN A 133 -26.88 -11.21 -15.71
C GLN A 133 -26.02 -10.00 -16.08
N VAL A 134 -26.68 -8.88 -16.37
CA VAL A 134 -26.00 -7.60 -16.58
C VAL A 134 -25.77 -6.97 -15.20
N THR A 135 -24.51 -6.86 -14.81
CA THR A 135 -24.08 -6.07 -13.66
C THR A 135 -23.69 -4.67 -14.14
N LEU A 136 -24.09 -3.65 -13.39
CA LEU A 136 -23.66 -2.28 -13.63
C LEU A 136 -22.60 -1.92 -12.61
N ASN A 137 -21.42 -1.55 -13.10
CA ASN A 137 -20.31 -1.08 -12.28
C ASN A 137 -20.22 0.45 -12.39
N PRO A 138 -20.70 1.21 -11.39
CA PRO A 138 -20.63 2.67 -11.41
C PRO A 138 -19.20 3.14 -11.12
N LEU A 139 -18.53 3.73 -12.11
CA LEU A 139 -17.24 4.38 -11.93
C LEU A 139 -17.47 5.82 -11.48
N ARG A 140 -17.10 6.15 -10.24
CA ARG A 140 -17.31 7.49 -9.64
C ARG A 140 -16.07 8.39 -9.81
N PHE A 141 -16.32 9.66 -10.11
CA PHE A 141 -15.33 10.73 -10.13
C PHE A 141 -15.92 12.01 -9.53
N SER A 142 -15.44 12.39 -8.34
CA SER A 142 -15.95 13.53 -7.57
C SER A 142 -15.11 14.78 -7.81
N VAL A 143 -15.76 15.93 -7.96
CA VAL A 143 -15.11 17.23 -8.15
C VAL A 143 -15.64 18.23 -7.13
N ASP A 144 -14.75 18.75 -6.29
CA ASP A 144 -14.99 19.97 -5.50
C ASP A 144 -14.93 21.16 -6.44
N ARG A 145 -16.09 21.79 -6.67
CA ARG A 145 -16.23 22.93 -7.60
C ARG A 145 -15.44 24.15 -7.12
N ARG A 146 -15.36 24.39 -5.81
CA ARG A 146 -14.70 25.58 -5.24
C ARG A 146 -13.18 25.47 -5.34
N ARG A 147 -12.65 24.26 -5.14
CA ARG A 147 -11.22 23.97 -5.13
C ARG A 147 -10.85 22.86 -6.15
N PRO A 148 -11.03 23.12 -7.46
CA PRO A 148 -10.68 22.12 -8.46
C PRO A 148 -9.16 21.94 -8.52
N THR A 149 -8.73 20.68 -8.46
CA THR A 149 -7.31 20.30 -8.57
C THR A 149 -6.89 20.19 -10.04
N LEU A 150 -5.59 20.20 -10.32
CA LEU A 150 -5.07 19.94 -11.67
C LEU A 150 -5.50 18.55 -12.19
N VAL A 151 -5.60 17.56 -11.29
CA VAL A 151 -6.12 16.23 -11.62
C VAL A 151 -7.58 16.31 -12.06
N HIS A 152 -8.41 17.10 -11.36
CA HIS A 152 -9.81 17.28 -11.77
C HIS A 152 -9.92 17.85 -13.19
N MET A 153 -9.14 18.91 -13.46
CA MET A 153 -9.08 19.54 -14.77
C MET A 153 -8.67 18.52 -15.84
N ARG A 154 -7.62 17.76 -15.57
CA ARG A 154 -7.04 16.79 -16.50
C ARG A 154 -8.02 15.68 -16.88
N VAL A 155 -8.72 15.11 -15.90
CA VAL A 155 -9.75 14.09 -16.13
C VAL A 155 -10.91 14.66 -16.94
N LEU A 156 -11.44 15.83 -16.56
CA LEU A 156 -12.58 16.45 -17.26
C LEU A 156 -12.27 16.86 -18.69
N ARG A 157 -11.02 17.21 -19.01
CA ARG A 157 -10.62 17.49 -20.41
C ARG A 157 -10.81 16.27 -21.30
N ARG A 158 -10.56 15.06 -20.77
CA ARG A 158 -10.75 13.79 -21.52
C ARG A 158 -12.23 13.48 -21.79
N PHE A 159 -13.16 14.19 -21.14
CA PHE A 159 -14.58 14.08 -21.48
C PHE A 159 -14.90 14.76 -22.81
N THR A 160 -13.97 15.52 -23.39
CA THR A 160 -14.15 16.08 -24.74
C THR A 160 -14.50 14.97 -25.73
N TRP A 161 -15.56 15.17 -26.50
CA TRP A 161 -15.94 14.29 -27.59
C TRP A 161 -14.95 14.46 -28.74
N THR A 162 -14.03 13.50 -28.89
CA THR A 162 -13.03 13.47 -29.97
C THR A 162 -13.11 12.19 -30.79
N GLU A 163 -13.73 11.15 -30.24
CA GLU A 163 -13.76 9.84 -30.88
C GLU A 163 -14.88 9.75 -31.92
N PRO A 164 -14.68 8.97 -33.00
CA PRO A 164 -15.62 8.89 -34.11
C PRO A 164 -16.91 8.15 -33.75
N THR A 165 -16.87 7.22 -32.79
CA THR A 165 -18.03 6.43 -32.36
C THR A 165 -18.33 6.63 -30.87
N ALA A 166 -19.58 6.42 -30.47
CA ALA A 166 -19.98 6.46 -29.06
C ALA A 166 -19.36 5.33 -28.23
N PHE A 167 -18.92 4.24 -28.88
CA PHE A 167 -18.21 3.14 -28.23
C PHE A 167 -16.80 3.59 -27.83
N ASP A 168 -16.03 4.11 -28.80
CA ASP A 168 -14.68 4.59 -28.58
C ASP A 168 -14.64 5.74 -27.57
N GLN A 169 -15.62 6.65 -27.65
CA GLN A 169 -15.75 7.74 -26.67
C GLN A 169 -16.03 7.21 -25.27
N PHE A 170 -16.82 6.14 -25.14
CA PHE A 170 -17.08 5.52 -23.85
C PHE A 170 -15.84 4.83 -23.28
N ASP A 171 -15.05 4.18 -24.13
CA ASP A 171 -13.77 3.59 -23.72
C ASP A 171 -12.76 4.66 -23.29
N LYS A 172 -12.72 5.79 -23.99
CA LYS A 172 -11.93 6.96 -23.59
C LYS A 172 -12.38 7.50 -22.23
N LEU A 173 -13.69 7.62 -22.01
CA LEU A 173 -14.22 8.00 -20.70
C LEU A 173 -13.80 7.00 -19.64
N ARG A 174 -14.00 5.70 -19.85
CA ARG A 174 -13.56 4.64 -18.93
C ARG A 174 -12.08 4.76 -18.57
N SER A 175 -11.21 5.03 -19.56
CA SER A 175 -9.79 5.31 -19.36
C SER A 175 -9.54 6.57 -18.51
N ALA A 176 -10.33 7.64 -18.70
CA ALA A 176 -10.24 8.87 -17.91
C ALA A 176 -10.59 8.65 -16.42
N TYR A 177 -11.51 7.72 -16.13
CA TYR A 177 -11.83 7.34 -14.75
C TYR A 177 -10.70 6.56 -14.08
N VAL A 178 -9.95 5.75 -14.84
CA VAL A 178 -8.71 5.14 -14.34
C VAL A 178 -7.69 6.25 -14.03
N ILE A 179 -7.50 7.22 -14.91
CA ILE A 179 -6.64 8.38 -14.61
C ILE A 179 -7.05 9.08 -13.31
N ALA A 180 -8.36 9.29 -13.08
CA ALA A 180 -8.86 9.95 -11.88
C ALA A 180 -8.51 9.20 -10.59
N LYS A 181 -8.54 7.87 -10.62
CA LYS A 181 -8.26 7.01 -9.46
C LYS A 181 -6.76 6.86 -9.20
N TRP A 182 -5.92 6.96 -10.23
CA TRP A 182 -4.51 6.54 -10.17
C TRP A 182 -3.48 7.64 -10.38
N SER A 183 -3.83 8.71 -11.09
CA SER A 183 -2.86 9.63 -11.67
C SER A 183 -2.49 10.77 -10.72
N GLU A 184 -1.22 10.86 -10.29
CA GLU A 184 -0.72 12.06 -9.62
C GLU A 184 -0.57 13.22 -10.62
N VAL A 185 -0.17 14.40 -10.16
CA VAL A 185 -0.21 15.62 -11.00
C VAL A 185 0.59 15.48 -12.32
N TYR A 186 1.71 14.76 -12.31
CA TYR A 186 2.60 14.63 -13.47
C TYR A 186 2.92 13.19 -13.87
N PHE A 187 2.97 12.26 -12.93
CA PHE A 187 3.39 10.87 -13.13
C PHE A 187 2.89 9.97 -11.99
N ASN A 188 3.04 8.65 -12.13
CA ASN A 188 2.72 7.67 -11.11
C ASN A 188 3.98 6.93 -10.67
N ASN A 189 4.63 7.40 -9.61
CA ASN A 189 5.79 6.70 -9.08
C ASN A 189 5.38 5.72 -7.98
N ARG A 190 5.63 4.42 -8.16
CA ARG A 190 5.31 3.36 -7.18
C ARG A 190 6.51 3.03 -6.29
N GLY A 191 7.23 4.06 -5.83
CA GLY A 191 8.38 3.90 -4.94
C GLY A 191 9.65 3.39 -5.64
N LEU A 192 9.76 3.55 -6.96
CA LEU A 192 11.03 3.39 -7.65
C LEU A 192 11.97 4.55 -7.33
N PHE A 193 11.45 5.77 -7.40
CA PHE A 193 12.16 6.99 -7.00
C PHE A 193 11.51 7.60 -5.75
N SER A 194 12.09 8.68 -5.22
CA SER A 194 11.41 9.53 -4.25
C SER A 194 10.63 10.63 -4.96
N ASP A 195 9.36 10.83 -4.60
CA ASP A 195 8.52 11.87 -5.21
C ASP A 195 9.11 13.26 -4.92
N HIS A 196 9.67 13.47 -3.72
CA HIS A 196 10.39 14.69 -3.39
C HIS A 196 11.59 14.91 -4.32
N PHE A 197 12.38 13.87 -4.60
CA PHE A 197 13.54 14.00 -5.47
C PHE A 197 13.13 14.40 -6.89
N LEU A 198 12.09 13.75 -7.45
CA LEU A 198 11.57 14.10 -8.76
C LEU A 198 11.01 15.54 -8.78
N LEU A 199 10.17 15.89 -7.80
CA LEU A 199 9.46 17.17 -7.78
C LEU A 199 10.29 18.37 -7.33
N SER A 200 11.37 18.15 -6.58
CA SER A 200 12.14 19.24 -5.94
C SER A 200 13.63 19.27 -6.32
N ARG A 201 14.24 18.16 -6.77
CA ARG A 201 15.65 18.13 -7.21
C ARG A 201 15.78 18.07 -8.73
N LEU A 202 15.03 17.19 -9.37
CA LEU A 202 15.00 17.08 -10.84
C LEU A 202 14.30 18.32 -11.44
N ARG A 203 13.14 18.68 -10.88
CA ARG A 203 12.48 19.98 -11.10
C ARG A 203 12.79 20.92 -9.92
N PRO A 204 13.57 22.00 -10.09
CA PRO A 204 13.71 22.99 -9.04
C PRO A 204 12.39 23.79 -8.89
N PRO A 205 11.81 23.89 -7.69
CA PRO A 205 10.73 24.83 -7.45
C PRO A 205 11.26 26.26 -7.66
N ASP A 206 10.50 27.10 -8.35
CA ASP A 206 10.77 28.54 -8.54
C ASP A 206 11.91 28.91 -9.52
N GLY A 207 12.31 28.00 -10.42
CA GLY A 207 13.27 28.32 -11.48
C GLY A 207 14.72 28.47 -11.01
N GLY A 208 15.05 27.91 -9.85
CA GLY A 208 16.43 27.76 -9.39
C GLY A 208 17.27 26.89 -10.33
N VAL A 209 18.59 26.87 -10.13
CA VAL A 209 19.50 26.03 -10.94
C VAL A 209 19.19 24.55 -10.68
N PRO A 210 18.78 23.76 -11.70
CA PRO A 210 18.48 22.36 -11.51
C PRO A 210 19.76 21.58 -11.18
N GLU A 211 19.64 20.58 -10.28
CA GLU A 211 20.75 19.66 -9.98
C GLU A 211 21.13 18.80 -11.21
N PHE A 212 20.16 18.63 -12.12
CA PHE A 212 20.30 17.95 -13.39
C PHE A 212 20.21 18.98 -14.53
N PRO A 213 21.33 19.35 -15.18
CA PRO A 213 21.30 20.29 -16.32
C PRO A 213 20.39 19.80 -17.45
N GLU A 214 20.18 18.49 -17.56
CA GLU A 214 19.28 17.85 -18.51
C GLU A 214 17.84 18.39 -18.42
N TRP A 215 17.41 18.85 -17.23
CA TRP A 215 16.10 19.46 -17.05
C TRP A 215 15.93 20.76 -17.85
N GLY A 216 17.00 21.45 -18.23
CA GLY A 216 16.94 22.70 -19.00
C GLY A 216 16.77 22.51 -20.51
N GLU A 217 16.89 21.28 -21.02
CA GLU A 217 16.80 21.00 -22.47
C GLU A 217 15.37 21.18 -23.01
N ASP A 218 15.16 21.47 -24.31
CA ASP A 218 13.81 21.68 -24.86
C ASP A 218 13.18 20.34 -25.35
N PRO A 219 12.12 19.82 -24.70
CA PRO A 219 11.45 18.60 -25.12
C PRO A 219 10.43 18.82 -26.25
N LYS A 220 10.13 20.07 -26.61
CA LYS A 220 9.07 20.42 -27.58
C LYS A 220 9.23 19.77 -28.96
N PRO A 221 10.44 19.67 -29.56
CA PRO A 221 10.60 19.02 -30.86
C PRO A 221 10.18 17.55 -30.83
N THR A 222 10.59 16.79 -29.81
CA THR A 222 10.20 15.39 -29.63
C THR A 222 8.71 15.28 -29.31
N TYR A 223 8.17 16.18 -28.48
CA TYR A 223 6.73 16.24 -28.18
C TYR A 223 5.88 16.33 -29.45
N LEU A 224 6.19 17.25 -30.37
CA LEU A 224 5.40 17.44 -31.59
C LEU A 224 5.40 16.19 -32.49
N LYS A 225 6.52 15.49 -32.58
CA LYS A 225 6.63 14.26 -33.36
C LYS A 225 5.88 13.09 -32.72
N LEU A 226 6.06 12.87 -31.42
CA LEU A 226 5.34 11.81 -30.70
C LEU A 226 3.83 12.08 -30.68
N ARG A 227 3.41 13.34 -30.57
CA ARG A 227 2.00 13.72 -30.69
C ARG A 227 1.39 13.30 -32.02
N GLY A 228 2.13 13.40 -33.14
CA GLY A 228 1.67 12.92 -34.44
C GLY A 228 1.54 11.40 -34.53
N LEU A 229 2.32 10.64 -33.74
CA LEU A 229 2.16 9.18 -33.64
C LEU A 229 0.93 8.79 -32.81
N TYR A 230 0.57 9.60 -31.82
CA TYR A 230 -0.58 9.38 -30.93
C TYR A 230 -1.86 10.08 -31.40
N ASP A 231 -1.97 10.38 -32.69
CA ASP A 231 -3.21 10.91 -33.26
C ASP A 231 -4.26 9.78 -33.41
N GLN A 232 -5.46 10.00 -32.85
CA GLN A 232 -6.58 9.04 -32.79
C GLN A 232 -6.14 7.58 -32.48
N PRO A 233 -5.43 7.37 -31.36
CA PRO A 233 -4.65 6.16 -31.18
C PRO A 233 -5.52 4.91 -30.96
N SER A 234 -6.70 5.05 -30.34
CA SER A 234 -7.66 3.95 -30.18
C SER A 234 -8.11 3.37 -31.52
N SER A 235 -8.39 4.22 -32.52
CA SER A 235 -8.79 3.77 -33.86
C SER A 235 -7.62 3.17 -34.65
N ARG A 236 -6.41 3.71 -34.46
CA ARG A 236 -5.22 3.30 -35.21
C ARG A 236 -4.56 2.03 -34.68
N TYR A 237 -4.60 1.82 -33.37
CA TYR A 237 -3.85 0.76 -32.68
C TYR A 237 -4.74 -0.29 -32.01
N GLY A 238 -6.03 0.00 -31.81
CA GLY A 238 -6.97 -0.94 -31.22
C GLY A 238 -7.05 -2.26 -31.98
N GLY A 239 -6.92 -3.38 -31.28
CA GLY A 239 -7.02 -4.73 -31.83
C GLY A 239 -5.80 -5.20 -32.64
N LEU A 240 -4.75 -4.37 -32.80
CA LEU A 240 -3.50 -4.80 -33.42
C LEU A 240 -2.70 -5.72 -32.47
N LYS A 241 -1.99 -6.67 -33.07
CA LYS A 241 -1.05 -7.56 -32.36
C LYS A 241 0.21 -6.81 -31.92
N ALA A 242 0.93 -7.35 -30.93
CA ALA A 242 2.14 -6.74 -30.40
C ALA A 242 3.22 -6.54 -31.47
N GLU A 243 3.37 -7.50 -32.38
CA GLU A 243 4.29 -7.43 -33.52
C GLU A 243 3.98 -6.27 -34.45
N GLN A 244 2.70 -6.11 -34.81
CA GLN A 244 2.24 -5.02 -35.68
C GLN A 244 2.41 -3.65 -35.01
N LEU A 245 2.18 -3.58 -33.70
CA LEU A 245 2.38 -2.35 -32.92
C LEU A 245 3.86 -1.98 -32.76
N CYS A 246 4.78 -2.94 -32.82
CA CYS A 246 6.20 -2.61 -32.83
C CYS A 246 6.59 -1.79 -34.05
N ASP A 247 6.15 -2.21 -35.24
CA ASP A 247 6.36 -1.47 -36.47
C ASP A 247 5.60 -0.13 -36.49
N ALA A 248 4.34 -0.14 -36.03
CA ALA A 248 3.44 1.00 -36.15
C ALA A 248 3.67 2.10 -35.09
N LEU A 249 4.11 1.73 -33.88
CA LEU A 249 4.17 2.61 -32.71
C LEU A 249 5.49 2.51 -31.93
N TYR A 250 5.86 1.33 -31.41
CA TYR A 250 6.94 1.24 -30.42
C TYR A 250 8.32 1.59 -30.98
N GLU A 251 8.72 1.01 -32.11
CA GLU A 251 10.01 1.33 -32.73
C GLU A 251 10.09 2.81 -33.17
N PRO A 252 9.05 3.40 -33.80
CA PRO A 252 9.00 4.84 -34.04
C PRO A 252 9.19 5.70 -32.78
N VAL A 253 8.50 5.39 -31.69
CA VAL A 253 8.62 6.13 -30.41
C VAL A 253 10.04 5.98 -29.85
N LEU A 254 10.56 4.76 -29.77
CA LEU A 254 11.90 4.48 -29.23
C LEU A 254 13.01 5.12 -30.07
N ARG A 255 12.84 5.20 -31.40
CA ARG A 255 13.77 5.90 -32.29
C ARG A 255 13.78 7.40 -32.03
N GLU A 256 12.61 8.02 -31.80
CA GLU A 256 12.53 9.43 -31.41
C GLU A 256 13.09 9.71 -30.02
N LEU A 257 13.11 8.70 -29.14
CA LEU A 257 13.81 8.71 -27.85
C LEU A 257 15.33 8.43 -27.98
N GLY A 258 15.83 8.19 -29.19
CA GLY A 258 17.25 8.06 -29.50
C GLY A 258 17.80 6.63 -29.43
N PHE A 259 16.96 5.61 -29.33
CA PHE A 259 17.39 4.21 -29.31
C PHE A 259 17.52 3.60 -30.70
N MET A 260 18.44 2.65 -30.81
CA MET A 260 18.38 1.59 -31.81
C MET A 260 17.70 0.37 -31.19
N THR A 261 16.75 -0.23 -31.90
CA THR A 261 16.00 -1.40 -31.42
C THR A 261 16.43 -2.66 -32.16
N ALA A 262 16.63 -3.74 -31.42
CA ALA A 262 16.82 -5.07 -31.99
C ALA A 262 15.77 -6.03 -31.40
N ARG A 263 14.98 -6.67 -32.27
CA ARG A 263 13.96 -7.65 -31.85
C ARG A 263 14.64 -8.91 -31.31
N VAL A 264 14.13 -9.40 -30.20
CA VAL A 264 14.56 -10.68 -29.63
C VAL A 264 13.35 -11.59 -29.53
N CYS A 265 13.39 -12.70 -30.26
CA CYS A 265 12.27 -13.64 -30.37
C CYS A 265 12.27 -14.74 -29.31
N ASN A 266 13.23 -14.78 -28.38
CA ASN A 266 13.35 -15.85 -27.37
C ASN A 266 13.88 -15.29 -26.04
N PHE A 267 13.06 -14.51 -25.32
CA PHE A 267 13.31 -14.37 -23.89
C PHE A 267 13.02 -15.71 -23.19
N PRO A 268 13.68 -16.04 -22.07
CA PRO A 268 13.56 -17.36 -21.42
C PRO A 268 12.14 -17.72 -20.95
N THR A 269 11.21 -16.77 -20.98
CA THR A 269 9.80 -16.98 -20.74
C THR A 269 9.00 -16.91 -22.04
N LYS A 270 7.91 -17.68 -22.15
CA LYS A 270 6.92 -17.58 -23.24
C LYS A 270 6.10 -16.26 -23.16
N SER A 271 6.72 -15.16 -22.74
CA SER A 271 6.07 -13.91 -22.34
C SER A 271 5.79 -12.93 -23.49
N GLY A 272 6.06 -13.32 -24.73
CA GLY A 272 5.89 -12.48 -25.90
C GLY A 272 7.21 -11.95 -26.47
N MET A 273 7.11 -11.03 -27.43
CA MET A 273 8.23 -10.38 -28.09
C MET A 273 8.84 -9.29 -27.18
N GLY A 274 10.16 -9.08 -27.26
CA GLY A 274 10.79 -7.92 -26.62
C GLY A 274 11.84 -7.26 -27.52
N LEU A 275 12.17 -6.02 -27.18
CA LEU A 275 13.09 -5.15 -27.92
C LEU A 275 14.30 -4.85 -27.05
N ARG A 276 15.50 -5.19 -27.53
CA ARG A 276 16.74 -4.70 -26.95
C ARG A 276 16.93 -3.25 -27.35
N LEU A 277 17.20 -2.40 -26.36
CA LEU A 277 17.48 -0.99 -26.55
C LEU A 277 18.98 -0.76 -26.48
N GLU A 278 19.54 -0.27 -27.58
CA GLU A 278 20.97 -0.10 -27.75
C GLU A 278 21.29 1.34 -28.17
N ASN A 279 22.54 1.75 -27.94
CA ASN A 279 23.05 3.02 -28.42
C ASN A 279 23.38 2.90 -29.92
N PRO A 280 22.82 3.74 -30.81
CA PRO A 280 23.18 3.73 -32.23
C PRO A 280 24.69 3.91 -32.50
N ALA A 281 25.41 4.61 -31.60
CA ALA A 281 26.86 4.81 -31.71
C ALA A 281 27.71 3.63 -31.19
N GLU A 282 27.12 2.74 -30.38
CA GLU A 282 27.78 1.54 -29.83
C GLU A 282 26.85 0.32 -29.98
N PRO A 283 26.67 -0.21 -31.22
CA PRO A 283 25.84 -1.39 -31.47
C PRO A 283 26.26 -2.61 -30.64
N GLY A 284 25.29 -3.36 -30.11
CA GLY A 284 25.51 -4.58 -29.31
C GLY A 284 25.60 -4.34 -27.80
N ARG A 285 25.77 -3.10 -27.33
CA ARG A 285 25.73 -2.76 -25.91
C ARG A 285 24.29 -2.56 -25.44
N LEU A 286 23.81 -3.44 -24.56
CA LEU A 286 22.48 -3.34 -23.97
C LEU A 286 22.39 -2.16 -23.00
N LEU A 287 21.43 -1.27 -23.22
CA LEU A 287 21.08 -0.20 -22.29
C LEU A 287 19.87 -0.57 -21.43
N ALA A 288 18.84 -1.14 -22.08
CA ALA A 288 17.59 -1.58 -21.45
C ALA A 288 16.87 -2.59 -22.34
N VAL A 289 15.86 -3.26 -21.80
CA VAL A 289 14.93 -4.10 -22.57
C VAL A 289 13.54 -3.46 -22.52
N CYS A 290 12.87 -3.34 -23.67
CA CYS A 290 11.47 -2.93 -23.74
C CYS A 290 10.57 -4.15 -24.02
N LEU A 291 9.53 -4.32 -23.22
CA LEU A 291 8.48 -5.33 -23.37
C LEU A 291 7.19 -4.66 -23.87
N PRO A 292 6.92 -4.72 -25.18
CA PRO A 292 5.70 -4.21 -25.79
C PRO A 292 4.55 -5.22 -25.70
N TYR A 293 3.35 -4.72 -25.40
CA TYR A 293 2.10 -5.48 -25.36
C TYR A 293 0.99 -4.80 -26.16
N PRO A 294 -0.08 -5.52 -26.56
CA PRO A 294 -1.21 -4.94 -27.28
C PRO A 294 -1.80 -3.67 -26.65
N TRP A 295 -2.35 -2.80 -27.50
CA TRP A 295 -2.89 -1.50 -27.10
C TRP A 295 -4.00 -1.65 -26.04
N GLY A 296 -3.80 -1.01 -24.89
CA GLY A 296 -4.79 -1.00 -23.80
C GLY A 296 -4.87 -2.30 -22.98
N ARG A 297 -4.00 -3.27 -23.22
CA ARG A 297 -3.87 -4.49 -22.40
C ARG A 297 -3.46 -4.17 -20.97
N GLU A 298 -4.07 -4.83 -20.01
CA GLU A 298 -3.66 -4.69 -18.60
C GLU A 298 -2.29 -5.28 -18.32
N LEU A 299 -1.43 -4.52 -17.63
CA LEU A 299 -0.02 -4.89 -17.43
C LEU A 299 0.24 -5.78 -16.20
N ASP A 300 -0.69 -5.79 -15.23
CA ASP A 300 -0.54 -6.51 -13.96
C ASP A 300 -1.34 -7.82 -13.89
N ARG A 301 -1.98 -8.20 -14.99
CA ARG A 301 -2.86 -9.37 -15.04
C ARG A 301 -2.96 -9.99 -16.43
N LYS A 302 -3.67 -11.12 -16.47
CA LYS A 302 -4.17 -11.79 -17.66
C LYS A 302 -5.27 -10.95 -18.29
N ASP A 303 -5.32 -10.92 -19.62
CA ASP A 303 -6.27 -10.11 -20.38
C ASP A 303 -6.64 -10.83 -21.68
N GLU A 304 -7.79 -11.50 -21.69
CA GLU A 304 -8.33 -12.20 -22.87
C GLU A 304 -9.05 -11.25 -23.84
N VAL A 305 -9.31 -10.00 -23.43
CA VAL A 305 -10.08 -9.03 -24.22
C VAL A 305 -9.18 -8.30 -25.20
N HIS A 306 -8.03 -7.82 -24.73
CA HIS A 306 -7.11 -7.01 -25.54
C HIS A 306 -5.90 -7.78 -26.07
N ASP A 307 -5.56 -8.93 -25.48
CA ASP A 307 -4.42 -9.75 -25.89
C ASP A 307 -4.88 -11.13 -26.38
N SER A 308 -4.72 -11.37 -27.68
CA SER A 308 -5.02 -12.66 -28.30
C SER A 308 -3.80 -13.57 -28.44
N GLU A 309 -2.60 -13.07 -28.15
CA GLU A 309 -1.33 -13.76 -28.35
C GLU A 309 -0.84 -14.39 -27.04
N THR A 310 -0.89 -13.63 -25.95
CA THR A 310 -0.46 -14.06 -24.61
C THR A 310 -1.46 -13.68 -23.51
N PRO A 311 -2.77 -14.01 -23.67
CA PRO A 311 -3.80 -13.64 -22.70
C PRO A 311 -3.53 -14.19 -21.30
N GLU A 312 -2.87 -15.35 -21.21
CA GLU A 312 -2.60 -16.05 -19.95
C GLU A 312 -1.37 -15.56 -19.19
N VAL A 313 -0.60 -14.64 -19.76
CA VAL A 313 0.64 -14.11 -19.17
C VAL A 313 0.32 -12.87 -18.32
N THR A 314 0.98 -12.75 -17.17
CA THR A 314 1.02 -11.50 -16.39
C THR A 314 2.31 -10.76 -16.74
N PRO A 315 2.27 -9.61 -17.46
CA PRO A 315 3.48 -8.93 -17.96
C PRO A 315 4.47 -8.53 -16.88
N THR A 316 3.99 -8.09 -15.72
CA THR A 316 4.87 -7.75 -14.58
C THR A 316 5.75 -8.93 -14.15
N PHE A 317 5.27 -10.18 -14.27
CA PHE A 317 6.11 -11.36 -13.97
C PHE A 317 7.24 -11.54 -14.98
N ALA A 318 7.00 -11.23 -16.26
CA ALA A 318 8.04 -11.26 -17.27
C ALA A 318 9.16 -10.24 -16.99
N VAL A 319 8.81 -9.07 -16.43
CA VAL A 319 9.80 -8.06 -16.03
C VAL A 319 10.71 -8.58 -14.92
N ILE A 320 10.15 -9.22 -13.89
CA ILE A 320 10.92 -9.75 -12.75
C ILE A 320 11.93 -10.79 -13.24
N ASP A 321 11.52 -11.68 -14.14
CA ASP A 321 12.38 -12.71 -14.72
C ASP A 321 13.54 -12.14 -15.55
N LEU A 322 13.32 -11.00 -16.22
CA LEU A 322 14.40 -10.30 -16.93
C LEU A 322 15.34 -9.59 -15.97
N LEU A 323 14.82 -8.90 -14.96
CA LEU A 323 15.65 -8.20 -13.97
C LEU A 323 16.47 -9.16 -13.09
N ALA A 324 16.07 -10.43 -13.02
CA ALA A 324 16.87 -11.47 -12.38
C ALA A 324 18.16 -11.81 -13.16
N GLN A 325 18.25 -11.44 -14.44
CA GLN A 325 19.45 -11.64 -15.27
C GLN A 325 20.47 -10.52 -14.99
N GLU A 326 21.74 -10.88 -14.79
CA GLU A 326 22.76 -9.91 -14.35
C GLU A 326 23.08 -8.80 -15.36
N ASP A 327 22.77 -9.01 -16.65
CA ASP A 327 23.04 -8.06 -17.73
C ASP A 327 21.92 -7.03 -17.96
N VAL A 328 20.74 -7.22 -17.35
CA VAL A 328 19.58 -6.34 -17.53
C VAL A 328 19.37 -5.46 -16.29
N ARG A 329 19.82 -4.20 -16.37
CA ARG A 329 19.65 -3.23 -15.26
C ARG A 329 18.29 -2.53 -15.25
N TRP A 330 17.76 -2.25 -16.44
CA TRP A 330 16.54 -1.46 -16.64
C TRP A 330 15.62 -2.15 -17.64
N VAL A 331 14.32 -2.16 -17.31
CA VAL A 331 13.27 -2.70 -18.18
C VAL A 331 12.18 -1.66 -18.35
N ILE A 332 11.74 -1.47 -19.60
CA ILE A 332 10.56 -0.69 -19.96
C ILE A 332 9.43 -1.67 -20.26
N LEU A 333 8.28 -1.48 -19.63
CA LEU A 333 7.07 -2.26 -19.90
C LEU A 333 5.98 -1.32 -20.42
N THR A 334 5.35 -1.64 -21.56
CA THR A 334 4.35 -0.75 -22.15
C THR A 334 3.24 -1.49 -22.91
N ASN A 335 2.02 -0.97 -22.81
CA ASN A 335 0.86 -1.33 -23.63
C ASN A 335 0.51 -0.21 -24.63
N GLY A 336 1.45 0.68 -24.94
CA GLY A 336 1.24 1.86 -25.79
C GLY A 336 0.65 3.06 -25.06
N LYS A 337 -0.25 2.85 -24.08
CA LYS A 337 -0.79 3.92 -23.24
C LYS A 337 0.14 4.22 -22.07
N LEU A 338 0.35 3.20 -21.25
CA LEU A 338 1.19 3.24 -20.06
C LEU A 338 2.63 2.88 -20.42
N TRP A 339 3.56 3.66 -19.87
CA TRP A 339 4.99 3.43 -19.96
C TRP A 339 5.55 3.28 -18.56
N ARG A 340 6.01 2.07 -18.23
CA ARG A 340 6.58 1.73 -16.94
C ARG A 340 8.07 1.53 -17.04
N LEU A 341 8.82 2.04 -16.06
CA LEU A 341 10.25 1.86 -15.91
C LEU A 341 10.49 1.05 -14.63
N TYR A 342 11.28 -0.02 -14.75
CA TYR A 342 11.70 -0.88 -13.65
C TYR A 342 13.21 -0.94 -13.56
N SER A 343 13.72 -1.17 -12.34
CA SER A 343 15.16 -1.30 -12.07
C SER A 343 15.47 -2.59 -11.34
N GLN A 344 16.59 -3.23 -11.69
CA GLN A 344 17.12 -4.40 -10.98
C GLN A 344 17.49 -4.09 -9.53
N ARG A 345 17.85 -2.82 -9.27
CA ARG A 345 18.24 -2.29 -7.96
C ARG A 345 17.06 -1.84 -7.10
N ALA A 346 15.83 -1.88 -7.61
CA ALA A 346 14.67 -1.51 -6.84
C ALA A 346 14.52 -2.43 -5.61
N HIS A 347 14.06 -1.86 -4.49
CA HIS A 347 13.86 -2.63 -3.24
C HIS A 347 12.94 -3.84 -3.43
N SER A 348 11.85 -3.68 -4.20
CA SER A 348 11.00 -4.77 -4.66
C SER A 348 10.89 -4.68 -6.18
N ARG A 349 11.37 -5.71 -6.89
CA ARG A 349 11.37 -5.74 -8.36
C ARG A 349 9.97 -5.87 -8.94
N ALA A 350 9.05 -6.44 -8.17
CA ALA A 350 7.67 -6.66 -8.58
C ALA A 350 6.81 -5.40 -8.46
N THR A 351 6.99 -4.62 -7.38
CA THR A 351 6.06 -3.55 -7.01
C THR A 351 6.59 -2.14 -7.20
N ASN A 352 7.92 -1.96 -7.31
CA ASN A 352 8.52 -0.64 -7.40
C ASN A 352 8.86 -0.29 -8.86
N TYR A 353 8.04 0.57 -9.45
CA TYR A 353 8.23 1.08 -10.80
C TYR A 353 7.81 2.54 -10.92
N TYR A 354 8.32 3.24 -11.93
CA TYR A 354 7.79 4.53 -12.35
C TYR A 354 6.83 4.31 -13.51
N GLU A 355 5.68 4.96 -13.53
CA GLU A 355 4.66 4.85 -14.58
C GLU A 355 4.21 6.23 -15.06
N ILE A 356 3.95 6.33 -16.36
CA ILE A 356 3.32 7.50 -16.96
C ILE A 356 2.38 7.08 -18.10
N ASP A 357 1.20 7.71 -18.16
CA ASP A 357 0.26 7.56 -19.27
C ASP A 357 0.65 8.53 -20.38
N LEU A 358 1.32 8.01 -21.42
CA LEU A 358 1.80 8.82 -22.53
C LEU A 358 0.66 9.29 -23.44
N GLU A 359 -0.40 8.48 -23.60
CA GLU A 359 -1.59 8.87 -24.36
C GLU A 359 -2.24 10.12 -23.74
N GLU A 360 -2.38 10.13 -22.41
CA GLU A 360 -2.88 11.28 -21.67
C GLU A 360 -2.00 12.53 -21.81
N VAL A 361 -0.68 12.36 -21.68
CA VAL A 361 0.26 13.47 -21.76
C VAL A 361 0.22 14.12 -23.16
N LEU A 362 0.03 13.32 -24.21
CA LEU A 362 0.04 13.78 -25.60
C LEU A 362 -1.33 14.28 -26.12
N SER A 363 -2.46 13.95 -25.47
CA SER A 363 -3.80 14.29 -25.96
C SER A 363 -4.18 15.79 -25.88
N ARG A 364 -3.30 16.65 -25.34
CA ARG A 364 -3.62 18.05 -25.01
C ARG A 364 -3.44 19.00 -26.20
N GLN A 365 -4.31 20.01 -26.31
CA GLN A 365 -4.31 20.95 -27.43
C GLN A 365 -3.06 21.83 -27.47
N THR A 366 -2.58 22.31 -26.31
CA THR A 366 -1.49 23.28 -26.23
C THR A 366 -0.35 22.81 -25.32
N PHE A 367 0.89 23.15 -25.70
CA PHE A 367 2.09 22.93 -24.88
C PHE A 367 2.14 23.97 -23.74
N GLN A 368 1.24 23.82 -22.76
CA GLN A 368 1.19 24.65 -21.53
C GLN A 368 2.16 24.11 -20.47
N HIS A 369 2.43 24.91 -19.42
CA HIS A 369 3.43 24.60 -18.38
C HIS A 369 3.28 23.21 -17.73
N ASP A 370 2.04 22.73 -17.51
CA ASP A 370 1.80 21.41 -16.92
C ASP A 370 2.03 20.25 -17.91
N VAL A 371 1.69 20.45 -19.19
CA VAL A 371 1.95 19.47 -20.28
C VAL A 371 3.43 19.34 -20.52
N GLU A 372 4.09 20.49 -20.58
CA GLU A 372 5.54 20.57 -20.68
C GLU A 372 6.18 19.78 -19.55
N THR A 373 5.71 19.94 -18.32
CA THR A 373 6.30 19.27 -17.16
C THR A 373 6.10 17.75 -17.19
N ALA A 374 4.87 17.26 -17.40
CA ALA A 374 4.59 15.82 -17.43
C ALA A 374 5.33 15.12 -18.58
N PHE A 375 5.30 15.72 -19.78
CA PHE A 375 6.03 15.20 -20.93
C PHE A 375 7.55 15.26 -20.72
N ARG A 376 8.06 16.31 -20.07
CA ARG A 376 9.48 16.43 -19.74
C ARG A 376 9.94 15.30 -18.83
N TYR A 377 9.15 14.89 -17.84
CA TYR A 377 9.48 13.70 -17.03
C TYR A 377 9.55 12.42 -17.89
N PHE A 378 8.55 12.17 -18.74
CA PHE A 378 8.60 11.04 -19.67
C PHE A 378 9.86 11.11 -20.55
N TRP A 379 10.08 12.22 -21.22
CA TRP A 379 11.18 12.39 -22.16
C TRP A 379 12.54 12.23 -21.49
N LEU A 380 12.74 12.82 -20.30
CA LEU A 380 14.02 12.72 -19.58
C LEU A 380 14.30 11.32 -19.05
N LEU A 381 13.28 10.59 -18.60
CA LEU A 381 13.47 9.27 -17.98
C LEU A 381 13.48 8.13 -19.02
N PHE A 382 12.86 8.31 -20.18
CA PHE A 382 12.74 7.27 -21.21
C PHE A 382 13.65 7.50 -22.43
N ARG A 383 14.41 8.59 -22.53
CA ARG A 383 15.38 8.79 -23.63
C ARG A 383 16.67 7.99 -23.44
N MET A 384 17.34 7.65 -24.53
CA MET A 384 18.60 6.88 -24.54
C MET A 384 19.67 7.46 -23.60
N GLN A 385 19.80 8.79 -23.56
CA GLN A 385 20.77 9.48 -22.71
C GLN A 385 20.54 9.20 -21.21
N ALA A 386 19.31 8.89 -20.81
CA ALA A 386 18.98 8.58 -19.43
C ALA A 386 19.64 7.28 -18.94
N PHE A 387 19.84 6.32 -19.85
CA PHE A 387 20.38 4.98 -19.61
C PHE A 387 21.89 4.90 -19.86
N ARG A 388 22.46 5.86 -20.59
CA ARG A 388 23.88 5.89 -20.90
C ARG A 388 24.68 6.16 -19.63
N ALA A 389 25.56 5.21 -19.27
CA ALA A 389 26.44 5.37 -18.13
C ALA A 389 27.63 6.30 -18.46
N GLU A 390 27.91 7.23 -17.56
CA GLU A 390 29.10 8.09 -17.60
C GLU A 390 29.98 7.80 -16.38
N GLU A 391 31.31 7.89 -16.54
CA GLU A 391 32.21 7.80 -15.40
C GLU A 391 32.03 9.00 -14.48
N ARG A 392 31.64 8.73 -13.23
CA ARG A 392 31.50 9.75 -12.19
C ARG A 392 32.19 9.29 -10.92
N GLU A 393 32.65 10.25 -10.12
CA GLU A 393 33.25 9.98 -8.83
C GLU A 393 32.16 9.98 -7.75
N LEU A 394 31.94 8.82 -7.12
CA LEU A 394 31.03 8.66 -5.99
C LEU A 394 31.83 8.11 -4.80
N GLN A 395 31.84 8.82 -3.68
CA GLN A 395 32.56 8.42 -2.46
C GLN A 395 34.06 8.08 -2.70
N GLY A 396 34.72 8.83 -3.60
CA GLY A 396 36.14 8.63 -3.94
C GLY A 396 36.42 7.43 -4.87
N LYS A 397 35.39 6.79 -5.43
CA LYS A 397 35.53 5.72 -6.44
C LYS A 397 34.91 6.18 -7.76
N LYS A 398 35.59 5.89 -8.88
CA LYS A 398 35.03 6.09 -10.23
C LYS A 398 34.07 4.93 -10.55
N ILE A 399 32.80 5.24 -10.69
CA ILE A 399 31.74 4.26 -10.97
C ILE A 399 30.97 4.76 -12.21
N PRO A 400 30.70 3.88 -13.21
CA PRO A 400 29.84 4.25 -14.34
C PRO A 400 28.39 4.35 -13.86
N LEU A 401 27.82 5.56 -13.90
CA LEU A 401 26.44 5.84 -13.49
C LEU A 401 25.68 6.54 -14.62
N SER A 402 24.50 6.03 -14.93
CA SER A 402 23.56 6.72 -15.82
C SER A 402 22.80 7.84 -15.08
N MET A 403 22.03 8.65 -15.80
CA MET A 403 21.14 9.63 -15.16
C MET A 403 20.11 8.93 -14.27
N LEU A 404 19.52 7.82 -14.74
CA LEU A 404 18.57 7.04 -13.97
C LEU A 404 19.20 6.46 -12.69
N ASP A 405 20.44 5.97 -12.77
CA ASP A 405 21.16 5.46 -11.59
C ASP A 405 21.40 6.59 -10.56
N ARG A 406 21.70 7.82 -11.02
CA ARG A 406 21.86 8.99 -10.14
C ARG A 406 20.56 9.37 -9.44
N VAL A 407 19.44 9.36 -10.17
CA VAL A 407 18.11 9.66 -9.59
C VAL A 407 17.72 8.57 -8.58
N LEU A 408 18.00 7.30 -8.89
CA LEU A 408 17.73 6.18 -7.98
C LEU A 408 18.57 6.30 -6.70
N VAL A 409 19.89 6.45 -6.81
CA VAL A 409 20.79 6.60 -5.65
C VAL A 409 20.43 7.84 -4.83
N GLY A 410 20.15 8.98 -5.47
CA GLY A 410 19.73 10.19 -4.75
C GLY A 410 18.39 10.02 -4.03
N SER A 411 17.47 9.22 -4.59
CA SER A 411 16.21 8.86 -3.93
C SER A 411 16.43 7.97 -2.71
N GLU A 412 17.30 6.96 -2.82
CA GLU A 412 17.69 6.07 -1.71
C GLU A 412 18.35 6.87 -0.57
N GLU A 413 19.27 7.77 -0.90
CA GLU A 413 19.95 8.65 0.07
C GLU A 413 18.98 9.60 0.76
N TYR A 414 18.05 10.20 0.01
CA TYR A 414 17.00 11.05 0.58
C TYR A 414 16.09 10.26 1.52
N ALA A 415 15.61 9.09 1.11
CA ALA A 415 14.76 8.24 1.95
C ALA A 415 15.46 7.85 3.26
N LYS A 416 16.76 7.54 3.19
CA LYS A 416 17.58 7.25 4.38
C LYS A 416 17.71 8.48 5.29
N ALA A 417 18.07 9.63 4.74
CA ALA A 417 18.21 10.88 5.51
C ALA A 417 16.88 11.31 6.14
N LEU A 418 15.78 11.16 5.41
CA LEU A 418 14.43 11.41 5.90
C LEU A 418 14.07 10.47 7.05
N GLY A 419 14.37 9.17 6.91
CA GLY A 419 14.18 8.18 7.97
C GLY A 419 14.97 8.52 9.25
N GLU A 420 16.24 8.88 9.13
CA GLU A 420 17.09 9.29 10.27
C GLU A 420 16.60 10.60 10.93
N SER A 421 16.19 11.58 10.12
CA SER A 421 15.64 12.83 10.63
C SER A 421 14.29 12.62 11.31
N LEU A 422 13.41 11.80 10.72
CA LEU A 422 12.10 11.48 11.29
C LEU A 422 12.28 10.70 12.59
N LYS A 423 13.18 9.72 12.62
CA LYS A 423 13.56 9.00 13.84
C LYS A 423 13.95 9.97 14.95
N THR A 424 14.87 10.90 14.67
CA THR A 424 15.32 11.86 15.68
C THR A 424 14.15 12.71 16.22
N ARG A 425 13.31 13.25 15.34
CA ARG A 425 12.15 14.06 15.74
C ARG A 425 11.09 13.28 16.51
N VAL A 426 10.85 12.02 16.13
CA VAL A 426 9.93 11.14 16.86
C VAL A 426 10.39 10.99 18.31
N PHE A 427 11.69 10.78 18.54
CA PHE A 427 12.23 10.48 19.85
C PHE A 427 12.37 11.72 20.72
N VAL A 428 12.82 12.82 20.14
CA VAL A 428 13.17 14.04 20.87
C VAL A 428 11.96 14.95 21.05
N ASP A 429 11.06 15.00 20.06
CA ASP A 429 9.99 16.00 20.02
C ASP A 429 8.60 15.36 20.08
N ALA A 430 8.25 14.51 19.11
CA ALA A 430 6.85 14.06 18.94
C ALA A 430 6.38 13.10 20.04
N PHE A 431 7.20 12.12 20.43
CA PHE A 431 6.86 11.17 21.49
C PHE A 431 6.73 11.88 22.85
N PRO A 432 7.73 12.69 23.30
CA PRO A 432 7.57 13.46 24.52
C PRO A 432 6.34 14.37 24.51
N GLU A 433 6.04 15.05 23.39
CA GLU A 433 4.87 15.93 23.28
C GLU A 433 3.54 15.17 23.47
N LEU A 434 3.41 13.96 22.90
CA LEU A 434 2.23 13.12 23.12
C LEU A 434 2.13 12.63 24.57
N ALA A 435 3.25 12.19 25.16
CA ALA A 435 3.31 11.74 26.55
C ALA A 435 2.96 12.88 27.52
N GLU A 436 3.44 14.10 27.24
CA GLU A 436 3.09 15.30 28.00
C GLU A 436 1.60 15.60 27.93
N GLY A 437 0.95 15.38 26.79
CA GLY A 437 -0.50 15.53 26.70
C GLY A 437 -1.27 14.60 27.64
N PHE A 438 -0.86 13.33 27.78
CA PHE A 438 -1.46 12.42 28.77
C PHE A 438 -1.17 12.83 30.22
N ILE A 439 0.06 13.27 30.50
CA ILE A 439 0.46 13.80 31.81
C ILE A 439 -0.37 15.04 32.16
N ALA A 440 -0.56 15.96 31.22
CA ALA A 440 -1.34 17.18 31.37
C ALA A 440 -2.81 16.85 31.67
N TYR A 441 -3.39 15.89 30.93
CA TYR A 441 -4.75 15.43 31.19
C TYR A 441 -4.93 14.83 32.59
N ARG A 442 -4.00 13.98 33.03
CA ARG A 442 -4.06 13.42 34.40
C ARG A 442 -3.89 14.50 35.46
N ARG A 443 -2.96 15.44 35.30
CA ARG A 443 -2.81 16.60 36.20
C ARG A 443 -4.07 17.47 36.26
N GLN A 444 -4.80 17.61 35.15
CA GLN A 444 -6.07 18.33 35.13
C GLN A 444 -7.15 17.59 35.91
N ARG A 445 -7.19 16.25 35.85
CA ARG A 445 -8.21 15.41 36.51
C ARG A 445 -7.94 15.19 38.00
N GLU A 446 -6.68 14.98 38.38
CA GLU A 446 -6.28 14.51 39.71
C GLU A 446 -5.58 15.59 40.55
N GLY A 447 -5.17 16.70 39.93
CA GLY A 447 -4.50 17.83 40.58
C GLY A 447 -3.11 18.13 39.99
N ARG A 448 -2.71 19.40 39.99
CA ARG A 448 -1.45 19.85 39.34
C ARG A 448 -0.19 19.22 39.96
N ASP A 449 -0.23 18.94 41.26
CA ASP A 449 0.90 18.43 42.04
C ASP A 449 0.93 16.89 42.15
N VAL A 450 0.17 16.18 41.30
CA VAL A 450 0.23 14.72 41.22
C VAL A 450 1.65 14.27 40.85
N GLU A 451 2.21 13.42 41.71
CA GLU A 451 3.45 12.68 41.44
C GLU A 451 3.12 11.42 40.64
N PHE A 452 3.98 11.12 39.66
CA PHE A 452 3.84 9.93 38.82
C PHE A 452 4.84 8.88 39.28
N SER A 453 4.35 7.69 39.60
CA SER A 453 5.23 6.54 39.89
C SER A 453 5.89 6.03 38.60
N ASP A 454 6.97 5.25 38.73
CA ASP A 454 7.60 4.58 37.59
C ASP A 454 6.62 3.65 36.85
N SER A 455 5.68 3.04 37.58
CA SER A 455 4.60 2.24 36.99
C SER A 455 3.62 3.09 36.19
N ASP A 456 3.28 4.29 36.66
CA ASP A 456 2.39 5.21 35.92
C ASP A 456 3.05 5.66 34.62
N LEU A 457 4.32 6.02 34.68
CA LEU A 457 5.10 6.44 33.51
C LEU A 457 5.27 5.30 32.51
N ALA A 458 5.45 4.06 32.98
CA ALA A 458 5.48 2.89 32.10
C ALA A 458 4.14 2.68 31.37
N VAL A 459 3.00 2.84 32.06
CA VAL A 459 1.67 2.74 31.43
C VAL A 459 1.44 3.88 30.43
N ILE A 460 1.81 5.12 30.77
CA ILE A 460 1.73 6.26 29.86
C ILE A 460 2.64 6.04 28.64
N TYR A 461 3.83 5.50 28.86
CA TYR A 461 4.77 5.17 27.79
C TYR A 461 4.16 4.18 26.79
N GLN A 462 3.60 3.06 27.27
CA GLN A 462 2.94 2.06 26.41
C GLN A 462 1.74 2.63 25.64
N GLY A 463 0.92 3.45 26.30
CA GLY A 463 -0.20 4.14 25.66
C GLY A 463 0.24 5.15 24.60
N THR A 464 1.31 5.90 24.88
CA THR A 464 1.91 6.86 23.93
C THR A 464 2.49 6.14 22.72
N LEU A 465 3.17 5.02 22.95
CA LEU A 465 3.72 4.17 21.91
C LEU A 465 2.63 3.65 20.96
N THR A 466 1.54 3.11 21.52
CA THR A 466 0.38 2.65 20.74
C THR A 466 -0.24 3.78 19.92
N LEU A 467 -0.44 4.96 20.53
CA LEU A 467 -1.00 6.12 19.85
C LEU A 467 -0.11 6.56 18.67
N LEU A 468 1.19 6.68 18.91
CA LEU A 468 2.17 7.05 17.89
C LEU A 468 2.15 6.05 16.72
N TYR A 469 2.05 4.75 17.01
CA TYR A 469 2.03 3.70 15.99
C TYR A 469 0.78 3.78 15.12
N ARG A 470 -0.38 4.04 15.72
CA ARG A 470 -1.62 4.25 14.97
C ARG A 470 -1.54 5.49 14.06
N ILE A 471 -0.93 6.58 14.53
CA ILE A 471 -0.73 7.81 13.73
C ILE A 471 0.24 7.55 12.57
N LEU A 472 1.39 6.93 12.83
CA LEU A 472 2.39 6.61 11.80
C LEU A 472 1.86 5.60 10.78
N PHE A 473 1.09 4.60 11.22
CA PHE A 473 0.39 3.67 10.32
C PHE A 473 -0.55 4.43 9.39
N LEU A 474 -1.38 5.34 9.92
CA LEU A 474 -2.29 6.15 9.09
C LEU A 474 -1.51 7.03 8.10
N LEU A 475 -0.44 7.71 8.54
CA LEU A 475 0.41 8.53 7.67
C LEU A 475 0.97 7.70 6.50
N TYR A 476 1.45 6.50 6.80
CA TYR A 476 1.98 5.59 5.80
C TYR A 476 0.89 5.03 4.87
N ALA A 477 -0.19 4.48 5.44
CA ALA A 477 -1.28 3.87 4.69
C ALA A 477 -1.99 4.87 3.77
N GLU A 478 -2.24 6.09 4.24
CA GLU A 478 -2.80 7.17 3.42
C GLU A 478 -1.81 7.61 2.32
N SER A 479 -0.51 7.70 2.59
CA SER A 479 0.49 8.10 1.58
C SER A 479 0.67 7.10 0.45
N ARG A 480 0.43 5.81 0.70
CA ARG A 480 0.48 4.72 -0.31
C ARG A 480 -0.89 4.44 -0.93
N ASP A 481 -1.87 5.31 -0.67
CA ASP A 481 -3.25 5.16 -1.11
C ASP A 481 -3.87 3.80 -0.72
N LEU A 482 -3.46 3.22 0.41
CA LEU A 482 -4.05 1.99 0.96
C LEU A 482 -5.42 2.25 1.60
N LEU A 483 -5.65 3.52 1.96
CA LEU A 483 -6.92 4.05 2.43
C LEU A 483 -7.48 5.00 1.36
N PRO A 484 -8.81 5.17 1.27
CA PRO A 484 -9.47 5.80 0.13
C PRO A 484 -9.40 7.34 0.16
N VAL A 485 -8.22 7.92 0.43
CA VAL A 485 -8.00 9.38 0.53
C VAL A 485 -8.27 10.08 -0.80
N ARG A 486 -7.92 9.42 -1.91
CA ARG A 486 -8.10 9.93 -3.28
C ARG A 486 -9.40 9.44 -3.92
N SER A 487 -9.87 8.24 -3.57
CA SER A 487 -11.02 7.59 -4.19
C SER A 487 -12.36 7.88 -3.49
N SER A 488 -12.35 8.25 -2.20
CA SER A 488 -13.55 8.68 -1.46
C SER A 488 -13.34 10.08 -0.91
N ARG A 489 -14.24 10.98 -1.32
CA ARG A 489 -14.31 12.34 -0.78
C ARG A 489 -14.63 12.32 0.71
N GLU A 490 -15.57 11.47 1.11
CA GLU A 490 -16.07 11.34 2.47
C GLU A 490 -14.92 10.96 3.41
N TYR A 491 -14.11 9.97 3.02
CA TYR A 491 -12.89 9.64 3.75
C TYR A 491 -11.83 10.74 3.67
N SER A 492 -11.64 11.38 2.52
CA SER A 492 -10.66 12.46 2.36
C SER A 492 -10.86 13.57 3.41
N GLN A 493 -12.11 13.97 3.68
CA GLN A 493 -12.44 14.98 4.71
C GLN A 493 -12.23 14.48 6.14
N ALA A 494 -12.44 13.18 6.37
CA ALA A 494 -12.19 12.51 7.62
C ALA A 494 -10.70 12.28 7.92
N SER A 495 -9.89 12.12 6.87
CA SER A 495 -8.53 11.56 6.89
C SER A 495 -7.53 12.28 7.79
N LEU A 496 -6.47 11.58 8.17
CA LEU A 496 -5.32 12.19 8.84
C LEU A 496 -4.60 13.19 7.92
N THR A 497 -4.65 12.98 6.61
CA THR A 497 -4.18 13.91 5.59
C THR A 497 -4.91 15.24 5.63
N ARG A 498 -6.21 15.25 5.91
CA ARG A 498 -6.97 16.49 6.13
C ARG A 498 -6.62 17.13 7.47
N LEU A 499 -6.54 16.33 8.54
CA LEU A 499 -6.16 16.82 9.87
C LEU A 499 -4.79 17.51 9.86
N LYS A 500 -3.77 16.93 9.21
CA LYS A 500 -2.43 17.55 9.14
C LYS A 500 -2.43 18.86 8.35
N GLN A 501 -3.27 18.99 7.32
CA GLN A 501 -3.40 20.24 6.57
C GLN A 501 -4.06 21.34 7.42
N GLU A 502 -5.10 20.98 8.16
CA GLU A 502 -5.80 21.89 9.09
C GLU A 502 -4.90 22.34 10.24
N VAL A 503 -3.98 21.50 10.69
CA VAL A 503 -2.96 21.87 11.69
C VAL A 503 -1.85 22.72 11.06
N ALA A 504 -1.42 22.41 9.84
CA ALA A 504 -0.32 23.12 9.16
C ALA A 504 -0.66 24.59 8.84
N GLU A 505 -1.94 24.89 8.55
CA GLU A 505 -2.41 26.24 8.22
C GLU A 505 -2.18 27.26 9.36
N PRO A 506 -2.68 27.05 10.60
CA PRO A 506 -2.38 27.93 11.73
C PRO A 506 -0.91 27.83 12.18
N ALA A 507 -0.26 26.67 12.01
CA ALA A 507 1.13 26.46 12.42
C ALA A 507 2.16 27.30 11.64
N GLY A 508 1.82 27.76 10.42
CA GLY A 508 2.71 28.56 9.57
C GLY A 508 3.90 27.77 9.00
N SER A 509 4.70 28.40 8.13
CA SER A 509 5.82 27.75 7.42
C SER A 509 7.18 27.84 8.13
N ILE A 510 7.30 28.67 9.17
CA ILE A 510 8.55 28.94 9.90
C ILE A 510 8.57 28.08 11.17
N LEU A 511 9.57 27.20 11.28
CA LEU A 511 9.71 26.23 12.37
C LEU A 511 9.69 26.87 13.76
N ASP A 512 10.41 27.98 13.95
CA ASP A 512 10.58 28.63 15.25
C ASP A 512 9.29 29.27 15.77
N GLU A 513 8.38 29.66 14.88
CA GLU A 513 7.10 30.29 15.23
C GLU A 513 5.98 29.26 15.44
N THR A 514 6.19 28.01 15.02
CA THR A 514 5.13 27.00 14.96
C THR A 514 4.55 26.68 16.34
N GLU A 515 5.40 26.49 17.35
CA GLU A 515 4.93 26.13 18.69
C GLU A 515 4.03 27.22 19.30
N GLU A 516 4.42 28.49 19.16
CA GLU A 516 3.66 29.63 19.66
C GLU A 516 2.33 29.79 18.92
N LYS A 517 2.33 29.64 17.59
CA LYS A 517 1.11 29.74 16.79
C LYS A 517 0.11 28.63 17.09
N ILE A 518 0.59 27.38 17.23
CA ILE A 518 -0.26 26.24 17.64
C ILE A 518 -0.82 26.50 19.04
N ALA A 519 0.01 26.95 19.98
CA ALA A 519 -0.42 27.26 21.34
C ALA A 519 -1.48 28.38 21.42
N HIS A 520 -1.44 29.35 20.49
CA HIS A 520 -2.42 30.41 20.41
C HIS A 520 -3.76 29.94 19.80
N HIS A 521 -3.70 29.03 18.82
CA HIS A 521 -4.89 28.54 18.12
C HIS A 521 -5.66 27.47 18.91
N TYR A 522 -4.94 26.53 19.54
CA TYR A 522 -5.52 25.40 20.26
C TYR A 522 -5.43 25.59 21.78
N LYS A 523 -6.57 25.51 22.46
CA LYS A 523 -6.65 25.65 23.92
C LYS A 523 -6.13 24.40 24.65
N GLU A 524 -5.73 24.58 25.91
CA GLU A 524 -5.21 23.49 26.75
C GLU A 524 -6.27 22.44 27.16
N ASP A 525 -7.56 22.74 26.97
CA ASP A 525 -8.69 21.91 27.34
C ASP A 525 -9.62 21.55 26.16
N ASP A 526 -9.17 21.77 24.93
CA ASP A 526 -9.88 21.29 23.72
C ASP A 526 -9.45 19.86 23.36
N TYR A 527 -10.39 19.09 22.82
CA TYR A 527 -10.23 17.68 22.47
C TYR A 527 -10.89 17.32 21.14
N GLY A 528 -11.23 18.30 20.31
CA GLY A 528 -11.87 18.09 19.00
C GLY A 528 -11.01 17.25 18.04
N LEU A 529 -9.71 17.55 17.92
CA LEU A 529 -8.77 16.74 17.13
C LEU A 529 -8.65 15.33 17.72
N TRP A 530 -8.58 15.21 19.04
CA TRP A 530 -8.56 13.91 19.72
C TRP A 530 -9.79 13.04 19.39
N GLN A 531 -10.99 13.61 19.42
CA GLN A 531 -12.21 12.86 19.07
C GLN A 531 -12.21 12.42 17.59
N ARG A 532 -11.78 13.30 16.68
CA ARG A 532 -11.70 12.95 15.25
C ARG A 532 -10.69 11.83 15.01
N LEU A 533 -9.53 11.87 15.66
CA LEU A 533 -8.51 10.84 15.57
C LEU A 533 -8.99 9.50 16.13
N LYS A 534 -9.66 9.49 17.30
CA LYS A 534 -10.27 8.28 17.85
C LYS A 534 -11.34 7.69 16.93
N TRP A 535 -12.15 8.55 16.33
CA TRP A 535 -13.16 8.11 15.38
C TRP A 535 -12.53 7.50 14.12
N LEU A 536 -11.44 8.07 13.61
CA LEU A 536 -10.65 7.43 12.55
C LEU A 536 -10.16 6.04 12.94
N PHE A 537 -9.63 5.85 14.15
CA PHE A 537 -9.19 4.52 14.61
C PHE A 537 -10.34 3.51 14.60
N ARG A 538 -11.54 3.93 15.05
CA ARG A 538 -12.74 3.09 15.02
C ARG A 538 -13.19 2.77 13.59
N VAL A 539 -13.08 3.72 12.66
CA VAL A 539 -13.38 3.50 11.24
C VAL A 539 -12.44 2.45 10.64
N ILE A 540 -11.14 2.49 10.95
CA ILE A 540 -10.20 1.47 10.47
C ILE A 540 -10.50 0.09 11.07
N ASP A 541 -10.85 0.04 12.35
CA ASP A 541 -11.18 -1.21 13.04
C ASP A 541 -12.47 -1.86 12.51
N LYS A 542 -13.55 -1.08 12.44
CA LYS A 542 -14.92 -1.57 12.20
C LYS A 542 -15.42 -1.36 10.77
N GLY A 543 -14.62 -0.70 9.93
CA GLY A 543 -15.03 -0.24 8.60
C GLY A 543 -16.09 0.87 8.68
N SER A 544 -16.38 1.46 7.53
CA SER A 544 -17.47 2.43 7.36
C SER A 544 -17.92 2.44 5.89
N GLU A 545 -19.17 2.05 5.64
CA GLU A 545 -19.80 2.18 4.31
C GLU A 545 -19.85 3.66 3.88
N GLU A 546 -20.20 4.56 4.80
CA GLU A 546 -20.33 6.00 4.54
C GLU A 546 -19.00 6.62 4.04
N LEU A 547 -17.88 6.15 4.58
CA LEU A 547 -16.54 6.61 4.19
C LEU A 547 -15.87 5.71 3.18
N ASN A 548 -16.56 4.67 2.70
CA ASN A 548 -16.01 3.69 1.77
C ASN A 548 -14.73 2.99 2.30
N VAL A 549 -14.66 2.72 3.61
CA VAL A 549 -13.51 2.08 4.27
C VAL A 549 -13.87 0.64 4.65
N PRO A 550 -13.13 -0.37 4.18
CA PRO A 550 -13.39 -1.76 4.56
C PRO A 550 -12.98 -2.04 5.99
N ARG A 551 -13.53 -3.13 6.55
CA ARG A 551 -13.12 -3.63 7.86
C ARG A 551 -11.70 -4.15 7.78
N TYR A 552 -10.75 -3.39 8.30
CA TYR A 552 -9.37 -3.83 8.33
C TYR A 552 -9.05 -4.70 9.54
N ASN A 553 -9.63 -4.50 10.72
CA ASN A 553 -9.48 -5.32 11.95
C ASN A 553 -8.17 -6.14 12.10
N GLY A 554 -7.30 -5.77 13.05
CA GLY A 554 -6.02 -6.48 13.27
C GLY A 554 -5.42 -6.31 14.65
N GLY A 555 -6.20 -6.00 15.69
CA GLY A 555 -5.67 -5.78 17.05
C GLY A 555 -5.08 -4.38 17.26
N LEU A 556 -4.18 -3.89 16.38
CA LEU A 556 -3.57 -2.55 16.54
C LEU A 556 -4.62 -1.44 16.68
N PHE A 557 -5.69 -1.48 15.88
CA PHE A 557 -6.76 -0.49 15.89
C PHE A 557 -7.98 -0.89 16.72
N GLN A 558 -7.90 -1.98 17.51
CA GLN A 558 -9.02 -2.47 18.31
C GLN A 558 -9.70 -1.32 19.06
N ALA A 559 -11.01 -1.19 18.85
CA ALA A 559 -11.82 -0.10 19.40
C ALA A 559 -12.79 -0.57 20.50
N GLU A 560 -13.01 -1.88 20.66
CA GLU A 560 -13.97 -2.43 21.61
C GLU A 560 -13.32 -2.87 22.93
N ARG A 561 -14.07 -2.64 24.01
CA ARG A 561 -13.72 -3.08 25.36
C ARG A 561 -14.17 -4.51 25.57
N ASP A 562 -13.37 -5.48 25.17
CA ASP A 562 -13.51 -6.81 25.76
C ASP A 562 -12.87 -6.77 27.16
N ARG A 563 -13.69 -6.99 28.20
CA ARG A 563 -13.24 -6.96 29.60
C ARG A 563 -12.49 -8.23 29.98
N ASP A 564 -12.78 -9.32 29.29
CA ASP A 564 -12.19 -10.63 29.54
C ASP A 564 -10.93 -10.84 28.68
N ASP A 565 -10.69 -9.97 27.70
CA ASP A 565 -9.47 -9.91 26.93
C ASP A 565 -8.33 -9.22 27.72
N GLN A 566 -7.25 -9.97 27.92
CA GLN A 566 -6.04 -9.54 28.62
C GLN A 566 -4.85 -9.40 27.65
N SER A 567 -5.11 -9.34 26.35
CA SER A 567 -4.10 -9.03 25.35
C SER A 567 -3.50 -7.62 25.55
N PRO A 568 -2.21 -7.42 25.20
CA PRO A 568 -1.60 -6.08 25.19
C PRO A 568 -2.42 -5.04 24.41
N GLU A 569 -3.02 -5.45 23.29
CA GLU A 569 -3.85 -4.62 22.42
C GLU A 569 -5.14 -4.16 23.12
N ALA A 570 -5.79 -5.05 23.88
CA ALA A 570 -6.96 -4.72 24.69
C ALA A 570 -6.59 -3.75 25.83
N GLU A 571 -5.43 -3.93 26.47
CA GLU A 571 -4.95 -3.02 27.51
C GLU A 571 -4.66 -1.62 26.96
N ALA A 572 -3.97 -1.53 25.82
CA ALA A 572 -3.73 -0.26 25.15
C ALA A 572 -5.03 0.45 24.75
N THR A 573 -6.02 -0.31 24.27
CA THR A 573 -7.36 0.21 23.96
C THR A 573 -8.05 0.77 25.20
N ARG A 574 -7.99 0.06 26.33
CA ARG A 574 -8.52 0.55 27.62
C ARG A 574 -7.84 1.84 28.06
N PHE A 575 -6.53 1.96 27.86
CA PHE A 575 -5.78 3.18 28.16
C PHE A 575 -6.24 4.37 27.31
N LEU A 576 -6.28 4.24 25.98
CA LEU A 576 -6.65 5.32 25.05
C LEU A 576 -8.14 5.72 25.12
N GLU A 577 -8.97 4.86 25.74
CA GLU A 577 -10.35 5.21 26.07
C GLU A 577 -10.47 6.02 27.37
N ARG A 578 -9.58 5.79 28.34
CA ARG A 578 -9.61 6.44 29.66
C ARG A 578 -8.84 7.77 29.67
N GLU A 579 -7.68 7.79 29.04
CA GLU A 579 -6.82 8.97 28.97
C GLU A 579 -7.04 9.74 27.66
N LYS A 580 -6.71 11.04 27.65
CA LYS A 580 -6.84 11.91 26.48
C LYS A 580 -5.59 12.75 26.29
N VAL A 581 -5.36 13.17 25.05
CA VAL A 581 -4.32 14.16 24.69
C VAL A 581 -5.05 15.46 24.33
N PRO A 582 -4.79 16.58 25.01
CA PRO A 582 -5.33 17.88 24.61
C PRO A 582 -4.88 18.28 23.20
N ASP A 583 -5.75 18.98 22.47
CA ASP A 583 -5.54 19.32 21.07
C ASP A 583 -4.29 20.15 20.82
N ARG A 584 -3.86 20.98 21.78
CA ARG A 584 -2.59 21.72 21.70
C ARG A 584 -1.39 20.79 21.54
N HIS A 585 -1.32 19.74 22.36
CA HIS A 585 -0.25 18.74 22.30
C HIS A 585 -0.40 17.85 21.08
N LEU A 586 -1.64 17.44 20.77
CA LEU A 586 -1.91 16.58 19.61
C LEU A 586 -1.60 17.29 18.29
N ALA A 587 -1.98 18.56 18.13
CA ALA A 587 -1.67 19.36 16.95
C ALA A 587 -0.16 19.50 16.78
N ARG A 588 0.58 19.80 17.87
CA ARG A 588 2.04 19.89 17.81
C ARG A 588 2.69 18.57 17.39
N ALA A 589 2.26 17.46 17.97
CA ALA A 589 2.77 16.13 17.61
C ALA A 589 2.43 15.75 16.16
N VAL A 590 1.19 15.97 15.71
CA VAL A 590 0.78 15.74 14.32
C VAL A 590 1.62 16.58 13.37
N ASP A 591 1.90 17.83 13.71
CA ASP A 591 2.72 18.72 12.91
C ASP A 591 4.17 18.24 12.75
N LEU A 592 4.80 17.82 13.86
CA LEU A 592 6.15 17.27 13.90
C LEU A 592 6.29 16.00 13.07
N LEU A 593 5.23 15.18 13.01
CA LEU A 593 5.17 13.97 12.20
C LEU A 593 4.82 14.27 10.74
N ALA A 594 4.05 15.34 10.47
CA ALA A 594 3.57 15.66 9.13
C ALA A 594 4.57 16.47 8.31
N ARG A 595 5.37 17.34 8.95
CA ARG A 595 6.23 18.31 8.27
C ARG A 595 7.68 18.25 8.74
N GLY A 596 8.58 18.66 7.84
CA GLY A 596 10.00 18.74 8.12
C GLY A 596 10.69 19.91 7.48
N LEU A 597 11.81 20.31 8.07
CA LEU A 597 12.63 21.39 7.55
C LEU A 597 13.33 20.94 6.27
N GLU A 598 13.13 21.69 5.18
CA GLU A 598 13.92 21.53 3.96
C GLU A 598 15.23 22.33 4.09
N PRO A 599 16.41 21.68 4.11
CA PRO A 599 17.68 22.36 4.41
C PRO A 599 18.01 23.54 3.48
N LYS A 600 17.59 23.48 2.21
CA LYS A 600 17.89 24.54 1.23
C LYS A 600 16.99 25.77 1.35
N ARG A 601 15.73 25.56 1.74
CA ARG A 601 14.69 26.61 1.75
C ARG A 601 14.43 27.18 3.15
N GLN A 602 14.82 26.43 4.19
CA GLN A 602 14.53 26.75 5.59
C GLN A 602 13.02 26.87 5.91
N ASP A 603 12.16 26.27 5.08
CA ASP A 603 10.71 26.18 5.31
C ASP A 603 10.30 24.76 5.71
N LEU A 604 9.14 24.67 6.35
CA LEU A 604 8.49 23.40 6.67
C LEU A 604 7.73 22.86 5.47
N VAL A 605 8.17 21.71 4.96
CA VAL A 605 7.54 20.95 3.87
C VAL A 605 6.91 19.67 4.37
N MET A 606 5.88 19.17 3.68
CA MET A 606 5.24 17.90 4.02
C MET A 606 6.19 16.73 3.84
N ILE A 607 6.23 15.82 4.80
CA ILE A 607 6.99 14.57 4.73
C ILE A 607 6.30 13.60 3.77
N ASP A 608 7.07 13.07 2.83
CA ASP A 608 6.62 12.03 1.92
C ASP A 608 6.87 10.63 2.52
N TYR A 609 5.84 10.09 3.16
CA TYR A 609 5.87 8.75 3.77
C TYR A 609 5.90 7.61 2.73
N LYS A 610 5.56 7.88 1.46
CA LYS A 610 5.61 6.88 0.38
C LYS A 610 7.04 6.52 -0.02
N SER A 611 7.96 7.47 0.15
CA SER A 611 9.40 7.29 -0.03
C SER A 611 10.07 6.49 1.10
N LEU A 612 9.43 6.38 2.28
CA LEU A 612 9.95 5.59 3.37
C LEU A 612 9.58 4.11 3.14
N GLY A 613 10.54 3.21 3.30
CA GLY A 613 10.26 1.78 3.34
C GLY A 613 9.77 1.35 4.72
N VAL A 614 9.11 0.20 4.76
CA VAL A 614 8.64 -0.44 6.00
C VAL A 614 9.79 -0.65 7.00
N ARG A 615 10.99 -0.94 6.49
CA ARG A 615 12.20 -1.20 7.29
C ARG A 615 12.68 0.05 8.03
N GLN A 616 12.66 1.21 7.36
CA GLN A 616 13.00 2.49 7.98
C GLN A 616 12.02 2.83 9.11
N LEU A 617 10.72 2.60 8.90
CA LEU A 617 9.69 2.73 9.95
C LEU A 617 9.95 1.77 11.12
N GLY A 618 10.25 0.49 10.83
CA GLY A 618 10.64 -0.50 11.83
C GLY A 618 11.79 -0.01 12.72
N SER A 619 12.80 0.63 12.13
CA SER A 619 13.96 1.16 12.87
C SER A 619 13.64 2.32 13.81
N ILE A 620 12.59 3.11 13.52
CA ILE A 620 12.09 4.17 14.40
C ILE A 620 11.50 3.51 15.63
N TYR A 621 10.66 2.50 15.43
CA TYR A 621 9.98 1.82 16.51
C TYR A 621 10.89 1.00 17.41
N GLU A 622 11.78 0.21 16.80
CA GLU A 622 12.74 -0.61 17.54
C GLU A 622 13.60 0.25 18.45
N GLY A 623 14.04 1.41 17.95
CA GLY A 623 14.83 2.32 18.76
C GLY A 623 14.06 2.85 19.97
N LEU A 624 12.73 3.05 19.89
CA LEU A 624 11.95 3.52 21.03
C LEU A 624 11.91 2.48 22.16
N LEU A 625 11.92 1.18 21.87
CA LEU A 625 11.83 0.11 22.87
C LEU A 625 12.88 0.16 23.98
N GLU A 626 13.98 0.89 23.76
CA GLU A 626 15.11 1.02 24.68
C GLU A 626 14.98 2.21 25.66
N PHE A 627 13.89 2.97 25.57
CA PHE A 627 13.71 4.21 26.31
C PHE A 627 12.65 4.09 27.41
N HIS A 628 12.90 4.83 28.49
CA HIS A 628 11.96 5.02 29.58
C HIS A 628 11.47 6.46 29.60
N LEU A 629 10.18 6.64 29.86
CA LEU A 629 9.59 7.95 30.06
C LEU A 629 9.97 8.47 31.44
N ARG A 630 10.54 9.68 31.50
CA ARG A 630 10.86 10.39 32.74
C ARG A 630 10.31 11.81 32.68
N ILE A 631 10.10 12.41 33.85
CA ILE A 631 9.74 13.83 33.99
C ILE A 631 10.93 14.55 34.62
N ALA A 632 11.37 15.66 34.01
CA ALA A 632 12.50 16.42 34.51
C ALA A 632 12.15 17.15 35.82
N ASP A 633 12.87 16.89 36.89
CA ASP A 633 12.75 17.55 38.20
C ASP A 633 13.34 18.97 38.21
N GLN A 634 14.30 19.22 37.31
CA GLN A 634 15.00 20.49 37.11
C GLN A 634 15.38 20.69 35.64
N LYS A 635 16.00 21.83 35.28
CA LYS A 635 16.54 22.01 33.90
C LYS A 635 17.69 21.01 33.72
N LEU A 636 17.55 20.10 32.77
CA LEU A 636 18.56 19.09 32.42
C LEU A 636 19.18 19.46 31.07
N ALA A 637 20.47 19.25 30.89
CA ALA A 637 21.13 19.36 29.58
C ALA A 637 21.57 17.98 29.10
N VAL A 638 21.47 17.78 27.79
CA VAL A 638 21.86 16.53 27.12
C VAL A 638 23.32 16.65 26.72
N VAL A 639 24.19 15.87 27.36
CA VAL A 639 25.63 15.91 27.11
C VAL A 639 26.11 14.57 26.56
N LYS A 640 26.99 14.61 25.56
CA LYS A 640 27.62 13.40 24.99
C LYS A 640 28.89 13.03 25.75
N GLU A 641 28.83 12.03 26.63
CA GLU A 641 29.99 11.47 27.33
C GLU A 641 30.38 10.10 26.76
N LYS A 642 31.61 9.94 26.26
CA LYS A 642 32.11 8.67 25.68
C LYS A 642 31.15 8.09 24.61
N GLY A 643 30.55 8.96 23.79
CA GLY A 643 29.54 8.57 22.80
C GLY A 643 28.17 8.18 23.38
N ARG A 644 27.77 8.73 24.55
CA ARG A 644 26.51 8.46 25.25
C ARG A 644 25.80 9.78 25.55
N GLU A 645 24.51 9.88 25.27
CA GLU A 645 23.70 11.00 25.73
C GLU A 645 23.33 10.76 27.19
N VAL A 646 23.72 11.69 28.06
CA VAL A 646 23.44 11.65 29.50
C VAL A 646 22.76 12.95 29.88
N TYR A 647 21.66 12.85 30.61
CA TYR A 647 20.96 13.99 31.17
C TYR A 647 21.66 14.41 32.46
N ARG A 648 22.20 15.63 32.49
CA ARG A 648 22.77 16.21 33.71
C ARG A 648 22.04 17.47 34.12
N PRO A 649 21.98 17.76 35.44
CA PRO A 649 21.47 19.03 35.92
C PRO A 649 22.24 20.18 35.26
N PHE A 650 21.51 21.11 34.65
CA PHE A 650 22.11 22.22 33.92
C PHE A 650 23.04 23.05 34.82
N ARG A 651 22.74 23.12 36.14
CA ARG A 651 23.58 23.77 37.16
C ARG A 651 24.98 23.19 37.28
N ASP A 652 25.13 21.87 37.08
CA ASP A 652 26.36 21.11 37.34
C ASP A 652 27.32 21.09 36.14
N LEU A 653 26.93 21.72 35.02
CA LEU A 653 27.73 21.80 33.80
C LEU A 653 28.70 22.98 33.80
N ALA A 654 29.86 22.80 33.17
CA ALA A 654 30.80 23.88 32.88
C ALA A 654 30.18 24.93 31.94
N ASP A 655 30.58 26.19 32.05
CA ASP A 655 29.97 27.31 31.29
C ASP A 655 30.07 27.14 29.76
N ARG A 656 31.12 26.47 29.28
CA ARG A 656 31.26 26.12 27.86
C ARG A 656 30.18 25.14 27.40
N ASP A 657 29.87 24.14 28.22
CA ASP A 657 28.88 23.11 27.91
C ASP A 657 27.45 23.65 28.08
N LYS A 658 27.22 24.55 29.04
CA LYS A 658 25.96 25.31 29.15
C LYS A 658 25.66 26.10 27.88
N LYS A 659 26.60 26.92 27.42
CA LYS A 659 26.46 27.71 26.18
C LYS A 659 26.28 26.83 24.95
N ARG A 660 26.94 25.67 24.90
CA ARG A 660 26.81 24.69 23.82
C ARG A 660 25.42 24.04 23.82
N ALA A 661 24.95 23.58 24.98
CA ALA A 661 23.63 22.98 25.12
C ALA A 661 22.51 23.97 24.74
N GLU A 662 22.64 25.24 25.14
CA GLU A 662 21.67 26.29 24.76
C GLU A 662 21.73 26.63 23.28
N ARG A 663 22.92 26.75 22.67
CA ARG A 663 23.05 26.96 21.21
C ARG A 663 22.49 25.81 20.38
N GLN A 664 22.59 24.59 20.89
CA GLN A 664 22.15 23.38 20.19
C GLN A 664 20.71 22.98 20.54
N GLY A 665 20.03 23.69 21.44
CA GLY A 665 18.70 23.31 21.92
C GLY A 665 18.66 22.02 22.75
N ASN A 666 19.82 21.49 23.15
CA ASN A 666 19.97 20.18 23.80
C ASN A 666 19.71 20.27 25.32
N PHE A 667 18.51 20.68 25.72
CA PHE A 667 18.11 20.75 27.12
C PHE A 667 16.62 20.44 27.31
N VAL A 668 16.29 19.88 28.46
CA VAL A 668 14.92 19.60 28.90
C VAL A 668 14.59 20.57 30.05
N ARG A 669 13.45 21.27 29.95
CA ARG A 669 13.00 22.18 31.01
C ARG A 669 12.39 21.39 32.17
N LYS A 670 12.44 21.96 33.38
CA LYS A 670 11.75 21.40 34.55
C LYS A 670 10.27 21.16 34.23
N GLY A 671 9.77 19.98 34.58
CA GLY A 671 8.38 19.55 34.43
C GLY A 671 8.03 18.95 33.07
N ARG A 672 8.94 18.99 32.09
CA ARG A 672 8.77 18.39 30.76
C ARG A 672 9.11 16.91 30.77
N ALA A 673 8.45 16.14 29.92
CA ALA A 673 8.73 14.72 29.76
C ALA A 673 9.92 14.55 28.81
N TYR A 674 10.69 13.48 29.01
CA TYR A 674 11.78 13.11 28.12
C TYR A 674 12.00 11.61 28.13
N LEU A 675 12.71 11.13 27.11
CA LEU A 675 13.10 9.74 26.98
C LEU A 675 14.53 9.55 27.49
N GLU A 676 14.67 8.73 28.52
CA GLU A 676 15.97 8.30 29.06
C GLU A 676 16.34 6.94 28.50
N ASN A 677 17.58 6.80 28.02
CA ASN A 677 18.12 5.53 27.52
C ASN A 677 19.00 4.88 28.59
N ASP A 678 18.67 3.66 29.03
CA ASP A 678 19.57 2.91 29.90
C ASP A 678 20.45 1.95 29.08
N LYS A 679 21.71 2.34 28.84
CA LYS A 679 22.67 1.54 28.06
C LYS A 679 22.99 0.17 28.69
N ARG A 680 22.67 -0.06 29.98
CA ARG A 680 22.80 -1.39 30.61
C ARG A 680 21.80 -2.37 30.00
N GLU A 681 20.61 -1.90 29.63
CA GLU A 681 19.60 -2.72 28.97
C GLU A 681 19.98 -3.02 27.52
N ARG A 682 20.48 -2.06 26.71
CA ARG A 682 20.92 -2.36 25.32
C ARG A 682 21.88 -3.55 25.19
N LYS A 683 22.84 -3.67 26.12
CA LYS A 683 23.77 -4.82 26.15
C LYS A 683 23.14 -6.08 26.72
N ALA A 684 22.12 -5.95 27.55
CA ALA A 684 21.40 -7.06 28.18
C ALA A 684 20.27 -7.61 27.30
N THR A 685 19.62 -6.77 26.49
CA THR A 685 18.51 -7.12 25.58
C THR A 685 18.99 -7.45 24.17
N GLY A 686 20.18 -6.98 23.76
CA GLY A 686 20.76 -7.29 22.45
C GLY A 686 20.06 -6.62 21.27
N SER A 687 19.27 -5.56 21.50
CA SER A 687 18.48 -4.85 20.49
C SER A 687 19.39 -4.05 19.54
N TYR A 688 19.89 -4.69 18.48
CA TYR A 688 20.71 -4.06 17.44
C TYR A 688 20.03 -4.21 16.08
N TYR A 689 19.79 -3.08 15.44
CA TYR A 689 19.34 -3.07 14.06
C TYR A 689 20.38 -3.72 13.13
N THR A 690 19.93 -4.71 12.37
CA THR A 690 20.78 -5.40 11.40
C THR A 690 20.77 -4.66 10.06
N PRO A 691 21.93 -4.25 9.51
CA PRO A 691 22.00 -3.59 8.21
C PRO A 691 21.36 -4.41 7.07
N ASP A 692 20.63 -3.72 6.17
CA ASP A 692 19.87 -4.36 5.06
C ASP A 692 20.67 -5.37 4.25
N HIS A 693 21.90 -5.03 3.85
CA HIS A 693 22.75 -5.91 3.05
C HIS A 693 23.10 -7.22 3.77
N ILE A 694 23.16 -7.21 5.10
CA ILE A 694 23.40 -8.42 5.91
C ILE A 694 22.13 -9.27 5.93
N VAL A 695 20.97 -8.64 6.14
CA VAL A 695 19.67 -9.34 6.15
C VAL A 695 19.43 -10.03 4.82
N GLN A 696 19.56 -9.31 3.70
CA GLN A 696 19.41 -9.87 2.35
C GLN A 696 20.34 -11.06 2.09
N TYR A 697 21.60 -10.92 2.50
CA TYR A 697 22.59 -11.99 2.34
C TYR A 697 22.20 -13.24 3.12
N ILE A 698 21.85 -13.09 4.41
CA ILE A 698 21.48 -14.22 5.27
C ILE A 698 20.22 -14.90 4.75
N VAL A 699 19.16 -14.14 4.43
CA VAL A 699 17.90 -14.71 3.91
C VAL A 699 18.16 -15.50 2.63
N ARG A 700 18.89 -14.92 1.67
CA ARG A 700 19.21 -15.60 0.42
C ARG A 700 19.92 -16.94 0.64
N HIS A 701 20.91 -16.97 1.53
CA HIS A 701 21.73 -18.17 1.76
C HIS A 701 21.10 -19.19 2.71
N ALA A 702 20.16 -18.76 3.57
CA ALA A 702 19.45 -19.65 4.49
C ALA A 702 18.17 -20.23 3.88
N VAL A 703 17.38 -19.39 3.20
CA VAL A 703 16.07 -19.76 2.65
C VAL A 703 16.19 -20.26 1.21
N GLY A 704 17.09 -19.69 0.41
CA GLY A 704 17.27 -20.02 -1.01
C GLY A 704 17.45 -21.52 -1.30
N PRO A 705 18.41 -22.21 -0.66
CA PRO A 705 18.63 -23.64 -0.90
C PRO A 705 17.38 -24.50 -0.61
N VAL A 706 16.61 -24.15 0.43
CA VAL A 706 15.38 -24.87 0.80
C VAL A 706 14.30 -24.66 -0.25
N LEU A 707 14.17 -23.44 -0.79
CA LEU A 707 13.25 -23.16 -1.90
C LEU A 707 13.64 -23.92 -3.16
N GLU A 708 14.93 -23.95 -3.50
CA GLU A 708 15.43 -24.67 -4.68
C GLU A 708 15.09 -26.17 -4.61
N GLU A 709 15.34 -26.81 -3.46
CA GLU A 709 14.95 -28.21 -3.22
C GLU A 709 13.44 -28.41 -3.38
N LYS A 710 12.64 -27.58 -2.70
CA LYS A 710 11.17 -27.64 -2.76
C LYS A 710 10.64 -27.47 -4.18
N PHE A 711 11.19 -26.53 -4.93
CA PHE A 711 10.80 -26.24 -6.31
C PHE A 711 11.16 -27.41 -7.23
N ASN A 712 12.34 -28.00 -7.07
CA ASN A 712 12.76 -29.17 -7.84
C ASN A 712 11.79 -30.34 -7.65
N ASP A 713 11.37 -30.62 -6.42
CA ASP A 713 10.42 -31.70 -6.10
C ASP A 713 9.03 -31.45 -6.71
N LEU A 714 8.60 -30.19 -6.76
CA LEU A 714 7.27 -29.83 -7.26
C LEU A 714 7.19 -29.75 -8.79
N ARG A 715 8.32 -29.66 -9.51
CA ARG A 715 8.33 -29.52 -10.99
C ARG A 715 7.53 -30.62 -11.68
N THR A 716 7.73 -31.87 -11.29
CA THR A 716 7.05 -33.02 -11.91
C THR A 716 5.55 -32.96 -11.64
N GLY A 717 5.14 -32.76 -10.39
CA GLY A 717 3.72 -32.65 -10.02
C GLY A 717 3.00 -31.50 -10.72
N LEU A 718 3.66 -30.35 -10.91
CA LEU A 718 3.10 -29.22 -11.66
C LEU A 718 2.92 -29.52 -13.15
N ARG A 719 3.88 -30.23 -13.78
CA ARG A 719 3.75 -30.68 -15.17
C ARG A 719 2.61 -31.68 -15.34
N GLU A 720 2.47 -32.62 -14.41
CA GLU A 720 1.37 -33.58 -14.40
C GLU A 720 0.01 -32.90 -14.19
N ALA A 721 -0.07 -31.91 -13.29
CA ALA A 721 -1.28 -31.12 -13.09
C ALA A 721 -1.66 -30.33 -14.35
N GLN A 722 -0.68 -29.73 -15.04
CA GLN A 722 -0.91 -29.07 -16.33
C GLN A 722 -1.44 -30.04 -17.38
N GLN A 723 -0.87 -31.25 -17.47
CA GLN A 723 -1.32 -32.27 -18.41
C GLN A 723 -2.75 -32.69 -18.10
N ARG A 724 -3.07 -33.04 -16.85
CA ARG A 724 -4.42 -33.39 -16.39
C ARG A 724 -5.44 -32.30 -16.73
N ARG A 725 -5.06 -31.02 -16.55
CA ARG A 725 -5.92 -29.90 -16.92
C ARG A 725 -6.14 -29.81 -18.42
N ARG A 726 -5.11 -29.97 -19.25
CA ARG A 726 -5.27 -29.98 -20.73
C ARG A 726 -6.17 -31.11 -21.19
N GLU A 727 -5.99 -32.29 -20.63
CA GLU A 727 -6.84 -33.45 -20.90
C GLU A 727 -8.29 -33.18 -20.52
N PHE A 728 -8.54 -32.56 -19.36
CA PHE A 728 -9.88 -32.13 -18.95
C PHE A 728 -10.55 -31.22 -19.97
N PHE A 729 -9.88 -30.16 -20.45
CA PHE A 729 -10.46 -29.26 -21.45
C PHE A 729 -10.68 -29.95 -22.80
N LYS A 730 -9.77 -30.85 -23.20
CA LYS A 730 -9.90 -31.63 -24.43
C LYS A 730 -11.08 -32.61 -24.37
N GLU A 731 -11.29 -33.28 -23.24
CA GLU A 731 -12.50 -34.08 -23.00
C GLU A 731 -13.74 -33.19 -23.12
N ARG A 732 -13.74 -32.04 -22.43
CA ARG A 732 -14.88 -31.12 -22.40
C ARG A 732 -15.30 -30.65 -23.80
N GLU A 733 -14.35 -30.27 -24.65
CA GLU A 733 -14.60 -29.93 -26.06
C GLU A 733 -15.22 -31.09 -26.83
N GLN A 734 -14.77 -32.33 -26.60
CA GLN A 734 -15.36 -33.51 -27.25
C GLN A 734 -16.78 -33.79 -26.76
N PHE A 735 -17.08 -33.59 -25.48
CA PHE A 735 -18.45 -33.71 -24.95
C PHE A 735 -19.37 -32.66 -25.58
N ILE A 736 -18.90 -31.41 -25.71
CA ILE A 736 -19.64 -30.33 -26.37
C ILE A 736 -19.89 -30.66 -27.84
N ALA A 737 -18.86 -31.10 -28.58
CA ALA A 737 -18.99 -31.50 -29.98
C ALA A 737 -19.97 -32.67 -30.19
N ARG A 738 -20.12 -33.54 -29.19
CA ARG A 738 -21.07 -34.66 -29.17
C ARG A 738 -22.45 -34.30 -28.60
N HIS A 739 -22.75 -33.02 -28.38
CA HIS A 739 -24.01 -32.53 -27.80
C HIS A 739 -24.34 -33.14 -26.42
N MET A 740 -23.31 -33.54 -25.67
CA MET A 740 -23.46 -34.06 -24.30
C MET A 740 -23.14 -32.97 -23.27
N ARG A 741 -23.71 -33.08 -22.07
CA ARG A 741 -23.46 -32.12 -20.99
C ARG A 741 -22.00 -32.24 -20.50
N PRO A 742 -21.17 -31.19 -20.64
CA PRO A 742 -19.78 -31.22 -20.20
C PRO A 742 -19.67 -31.21 -18.66
N LYS A 743 -18.52 -31.66 -18.14
CA LYS A 743 -18.16 -31.49 -16.73
C LYS A 743 -17.97 -29.99 -16.41
N PRO A 744 -18.33 -29.51 -15.20
CA PRO A 744 -18.16 -28.10 -14.82
C PRO A 744 -16.69 -27.66 -14.81
N VAL A 745 -16.39 -26.44 -15.28
CA VAL A 745 -15.02 -25.89 -15.32
C VAL A 745 -14.37 -25.79 -13.95
N GLU A 746 -15.18 -25.57 -12.92
CA GLU A 746 -14.76 -25.46 -11.53
C GLU A 746 -13.95 -26.70 -11.09
N GLN A 747 -14.23 -27.88 -11.67
CA GLN A 747 -13.44 -29.08 -11.43
C GLN A 747 -12.00 -28.97 -11.96
N ALA A 748 -11.78 -28.23 -13.05
CA ALA A 748 -10.44 -27.97 -13.58
C ALA A 748 -9.63 -27.04 -12.67
N GLU A 749 -10.29 -26.16 -11.92
CA GLU A 749 -9.63 -25.26 -10.96
C GLU A 749 -9.20 -25.99 -9.68
N LEU A 750 -9.77 -27.16 -9.38
CA LEU A 750 -9.39 -28.02 -8.25
C LEU A 750 -8.18 -28.92 -8.54
N ILE A 751 -7.77 -29.07 -9.81
CA ILE A 751 -6.65 -29.92 -10.20
C ILE A 751 -5.36 -29.38 -9.57
N GLY A 752 -4.64 -30.22 -8.82
CA GLY A 752 -3.35 -29.83 -8.26
C GLY A 752 -3.47 -28.84 -7.09
N ARG A 753 -4.66 -28.67 -6.48
CA ARG A 753 -4.84 -27.83 -5.29
C ARG A 753 -3.88 -28.21 -4.17
N GLU A 754 -3.63 -29.51 -3.99
CA GLU A 754 -2.68 -30.05 -3.03
C GLU A 754 -1.25 -29.53 -3.23
N LEU A 755 -0.90 -29.14 -4.45
CA LEU A 755 0.41 -28.57 -4.77
C LEU A 755 0.56 -27.15 -4.25
N VAL A 756 -0.54 -26.41 -4.06
CA VAL A 756 -0.50 -25.08 -3.45
C VAL A 756 -0.08 -25.20 -1.99
N ASP A 757 -0.74 -26.09 -1.24
CA ASP A 757 -0.38 -26.33 0.16
C ASP A 757 1.05 -26.86 0.28
N LYS A 758 1.46 -27.79 -0.61
CA LYS A 758 2.84 -28.28 -0.63
C LYS A 758 3.84 -27.17 -0.95
N LEU A 759 3.56 -26.28 -1.90
CA LEU A 759 4.48 -25.19 -2.27
C LEU A 759 4.77 -24.27 -1.09
N PHE A 760 3.75 -23.93 -0.29
CA PHE A 760 3.88 -23.03 0.86
C PHE A 760 4.05 -23.75 2.21
N ASP A 761 4.30 -25.05 2.19
CA ASP A 761 4.71 -25.80 3.37
C ASP A 761 6.22 -25.67 3.59
N ILE A 762 6.64 -24.44 3.89
CA ILE A 762 7.99 -24.04 4.26
C ILE A 762 7.87 -23.25 5.55
N LYS A 763 8.77 -23.45 6.50
CA LYS A 763 8.71 -22.80 7.82
C LYS A 763 10.00 -22.02 8.07
N VAL A 764 9.91 -20.70 8.01
CA VAL A 764 11.00 -19.77 8.35
C VAL A 764 10.72 -19.22 9.74
N LEU A 765 11.63 -19.48 10.68
CA LEU A 765 11.53 -19.02 12.06
C LEU A 765 12.67 -18.05 12.36
N ASP A 766 12.32 -16.85 12.83
CA ASP A 766 13.27 -15.95 13.49
C ASP A 766 13.06 -16.02 15.03
N PRO A 767 13.98 -16.65 15.78
CA PRO A 767 13.84 -16.84 17.23
C PRO A 767 14.14 -15.58 18.07
N ALA A 768 14.56 -14.48 17.44
CA ALA A 768 14.83 -13.19 18.10
C ALA A 768 14.49 -12.04 17.13
N MET A 769 13.23 -12.03 16.70
CA MET A 769 12.81 -11.29 15.50
C MET A 769 12.93 -9.76 15.58
N GLY A 770 12.99 -9.19 16.79
CA GLY A 770 12.96 -7.75 16.98
C GLY A 770 11.76 -7.13 16.26
N SER A 771 12.00 -6.10 15.46
CA SER A 771 10.95 -5.45 14.66
C SER A 771 10.48 -6.26 13.43
N GLY A 772 10.92 -7.50 13.27
CA GLY A 772 10.57 -8.37 12.13
C GLY A 772 11.36 -8.09 10.85
N HIS A 773 12.56 -7.51 10.94
CA HIS A 773 13.32 -7.10 9.75
C HIS A 773 13.68 -8.28 8.83
N PHE A 774 14.16 -9.39 9.41
CA PHE A 774 14.40 -10.64 8.67
C PHE A 774 13.11 -11.26 8.14
N LEU A 775 12.01 -11.15 8.89
CA LEU A 775 10.72 -11.72 8.49
C LEU A 775 10.15 -11.01 7.26
N VAL A 776 10.24 -9.67 7.20
CA VAL A 776 9.82 -8.89 6.03
C VAL A 776 10.65 -9.29 4.80
N GLU A 777 11.98 -9.34 4.93
CA GLU A 777 12.86 -9.76 3.82
C GLU A 777 12.60 -11.22 3.41
N ALA A 778 12.28 -12.12 4.34
CA ALA A 778 11.93 -13.50 4.03
C ALA A 778 10.63 -13.59 3.22
N VAL A 779 9.62 -12.77 3.52
CA VAL A 779 8.40 -12.70 2.70
C VAL A 779 8.72 -12.25 1.29
N ASP A 780 9.46 -11.13 1.15
CA ASP A 780 9.87 -10.58 -0.15
C ASP A 780 10.60 -11.65 -0.98
N PHE A 781 11.63 -12.26 -0.39
CA PHE A 781 12.48 -13.24 -1.05
C PHE A 781 11.72 -14.50 -1.48
N ILE A 782 10.90 -15.08 -0.60
CA ILE A 782 10.09 -16.27 -0.92
C ILE A 782 9.08 -15.94 -2.03
N THR A 783 8.47 -14.75 -1.99
CA THR A 783 7.50 -14.32 -2.99
C THR A 783 8.17 -14.18 -4.37
N ASP A 784 9.30 -13.49 -4.44
CA ASP A 784 10.04 -13.27 -5.68
C ASP A 784 10.50 -14.59 -6.31
N GLU A 785 11.09 -15.50 -5.51
CA GLU A 785 11.52 -16.82 -6.01
C GLU A 785 10.33 -17.72 -6.38
N ALA A 786 9.20 -17.64 -5.67
CA ALA A 786 7.98 -18.36 -6.04
C ALA A 786 7.40 -17.84 -7.37
N ILE A 787 7.36 -16.52 -7.60
CA ILE A 787 6.90 -15.94 -8.87
C ILE A 787 7.79 -16.43 -10.02
N LYS A 788 9.11 -16.33 -9.86
CA LYS A 788 10.11 -16.78 -10.84
C LYS A 788 10.00 -18.28 -11.13
N PHE A 789 9.71 -19.09 -10.12
CA PHE A 789 9.48 -20.52 -10.33
C PHE A 789 8.17 -20.78 -11.10
N LEU A 790 7.09 -20.09 -10.73
CA LEU A 790 5.76 -20.28 -11.29
C LEU A 790 5.63 -19.73 -12.72
N SER A 791 6.44 -18.73 -13.11
CA SER A 791 6.46 -18.16 -14.46
C SER A 791 6.86 -19.18 -15.54
N ALA A 792 7.63 -20.21 -15.17
CA ALA A 792 7.96 -21.34 -16.04
C ALA A 792 6.74 -22.21 -16.41
N PHE A 793 5.60 -22.01 -15.74
CA PHE A 793 4.37 -22.80 -15.91
C PHE A 793 3.20 -21.91 -16.36
N PRO A 794 2.82 -21.92 -17.66
CA PRO A 794 1.76 -21.05 -18.19
C PRO A 794 0.42 -21.13 -17.44
N TRP A 795 0.09 -22.31 -16.94
CA TRP A 795 -0.93 -22.51 -15.93
C TRP A 795 -0.34 -23.21 -14.71
N ASN A 796 -0.72 -22.77 -13.52
CA ASN A 796 -0.40 -23.44 -12.26
C ASN A 796 -1.57 -23.28 -11.27
N PRO A 797 -1.71 -24.19 -10.28
CA PRO A 797 -2.81 -24.15 -9.32
C PRO A 797 -2.74 -22.95 -8.37
N VAL A 798 -1.56 -22.34 -8.20
CA VAL A 798 -1.40 -21.12 -7.39
C VAL A 798 -2.16 -19.95 -8.01
N GLN A 799 -2.09 -19.76 -9.33
CA GLN A 799 -2.87 -18.74 -10.03
C GLN A 799 -4.39 -18.93 -9.83
N ALA A 800 -4.88 -20.18 -9.84
CA ALA A 800 -6.28 -20.46 -9.54
C ALA A 800 -6.63 -20.12 -8.08
N HIS A 801 -5.73 -20.41 -7.14
CA HIS A 801 -5.88 -20.02 -5.74
C HIS A 801 -5.97 -18.50 -5.55
N LEU A 802 -5.06 -17.73 -6.17
CA LEU A 802 -5.06 -16.26 -6.10
C LEU A 802 -6.32 -15.66 -6.73
N LYS A 803 -6.79 -16.22 -7.85
CA LYS A 803 -8.07 -15.83 -8.48
C LYS A 803 -9.25 -16.02 -7.52
N ASN A 804 -9.29 -17.14 -6.79
CA ASN A 804 -10.33 -17.41 -5.80
C ASN A 804 -10.25 -16.44 -4.62
N MET A 805 -9.05 -16.15 -4.12
CA MET A 805 -8.87 -15.14 -3.06
C MET A 805 -9.41 -13.78 -3.50
N ARG A 806 -9.09 -13.33 -4.72
CA ARG A 806 -9.61 -12.08 -5.30
C ARG A 806 -11.13 -12.07 -5.35
N LYS A 807 -11.74 -13.15 -5.86
CA LYS A 807 -13.19 -13.28 -5.96
C LYS A 807 -13.86 -13.15 -4.59
N THR A 808 -13.33 -13.82 -3.57
CA THR A 808 -13.86 -13.73 -2.20
C THR A 808 -13.72 -12.32 -1.62
N ILE A 809 -12.60 -11.62 -1.85
CA ILE A 809 -12.44 -10.22 -1.43
C ILE A 809 -13.50 -9.35 -2.13
N GLN A 810 -13.71 -9.57 -3.43
CA GLN A 810 -14.71 -8.83 -4.20
C GLN A 810 -16.12 -9.03 -3.64
N GLU A 811 -16.55 -10.27 -3.45
CA GLU A 811 -17.85 -10.61 -2.86
C GLU A 811 -18.02 -9.92 -1.49
N GLN A 812 -16.99 -9.93 -0.65
CA GLN A 812 -17.04 -9.28 0.67
C GLN A 812 -17.13 -7.75 0.61
N MET A 813 -16.55 -7.12 -0.41
CA MET A 813 -16.68 -5.66 -0.61
C MET A 813 -18.08 -5.31 -1.11
N GLU A 814 -18.64 -6.15 -1.99
CA GLU A 814 -20.03 -6.01 -2.46
C GLU A 814 -21.01 -6.11 -1.29
N GLU A 815 -20.84 -7.10 -0.40
CA GLU A 815 -21.62 -7.26 0.83
C GLU A 815 -21.55 -6.06 1.78
N GLN A 816 -20.37 -5.44 1.89
CA GLN A 816 -20.15 -4.25 2.73
C GLN A 816 -20.58 -2.93 2.08
N ASN A 817 -21.06 -2.98 0.83
CA ASN A 817 -21.34 -1.82 0.00
C ASN A 817 -20.14 -0.89 -0.27
N ILE A 818 -18.93 -1.44 -0.32
CA ILE A 818 -17.69 -0.68 -0.50
C ILE A 818 -17.24 -0.76 -1.95
N GLU A 819 -16.81 0.36 -2.52
CA GLU A 819 -16.20 0.47 -3.84
C GLU A 819 -14.67 0.49 -3.69
N ILE A 820 -14.02 -0.55 -4.20
CA ILE A 820 -12.56 -0.65 -4.23
C ILE A 820 -12.09 -0.76 -5.67
N ASP A 821 -10.91 -0.19 -5.91
CA ASP A 821 -10.21 -0.44 -7.16
C ASP A 821 -9.52 -1.81 -7.15
N PHE A 822 -10.21 -2.82 -7.67
CA PHE A 822 -9.66 -4.17 -7.81
C PHE A 822 -8.48 -4.26 -8.79
N GLY A 823 -8.21 -3.22 -9.59
CA GLY A 823 -6.98 -3.12 -10.37
C GLY A 823 -5.73 -3.06 -9.50
N ARG A 824 -5.83 -2.59 -8.25
CA ARG A 824 -4.69 -2.60 -7.29
C ARG A 824 -4.56 -3.89 -6.49
N LEU A 825 -5.49 -4.82 -6.67
CA LEU A 825 -5.41 -6.14 -6.05
C LEU A 825 -4.62 -7.08 -6.97
N ASP A 826 -3.32 -6.80 -7.11
CA ASP A 826 -2.41 -7.59 -7.91
C ASP A 826 -2.13 -8.98 -7.31
N ASP A 827 -1.69 -9.91 -8.16
CA ASP A 827 -1.37 -11.28 -7.75
C ASP A 827 -0.17 -11.32 -6.78
N THR A 828 0.74 -10.34 -6.86
CA THR A 828 1.93 -10.24 -6.00
C THR A 828 1.55 -10.00 -4.54
N ASN A 829 0.66 -9.05 -4.26
CA ASN A 829 0.23 -8.72 -2.89
C ASN A 829 -0.57 -9.86 -2.27
N LEU A 830 -1.43 -10.52 -3.06
CA LEU A 830 -2.15 -11.72 -2.63
C LEU A 830 -1.18 -12.86 -2.30
N LEU A 831 -0.14 -13.04 -3.09
CA LEU A 831 0.90 -14.04 -2.86
C LEU A 831 1.73 -13.72 -1.62
N LYS A 832 2.20 -12.47 -1.45
CA LYS A 832 2.89 -12.01 -0.24
C LYS A 832 2.08 -12.31 1.01
N ARG A 833 0.79 -11.98 0.99
CA ARG A 833 -0.14 -12.29 2.09
C ARG A 833 -0.19 -13.78 2.39
N HIS A 834 -0.27 -14.62 1.37
CA HIS A 834 -0.31 -16.07 1.54
C HIS A 834 1.00 -16.61 2.13
N VAL A 835 2.15 -16.11 1.64
CA VAL A 835 3.48 -16.44 2.18
C VAL A 835 3.59 -16.04 3.66
N LEU A 836 3.22 -14.81 4.02
CA LEU A 836 3.19 -14.33 5.40
C LEU A 836 2.41 -15.29 6.32
N LYS A 837 1.19 -15.66 5.90
CA LYS A 837 0.28 -16.51 6.70
C LYS A 837 0.68 -17.98 6.76
N ARG A 838 1.49 -18.49 5.84
CA ARG A 838 1.86 -19.92 5.78
C ARG A 838 3.30 -20.21 6.19
N CYS A 839 4.22 -19.28 5.94
CA CYS A 839 5.64 -19.56 5.96
C CYS A 839 6.41 -18.88 7.10
N ILE A 840 5.90 -17.78 7.64
CA ILE A 840 6.68 -16.86 8.46
C ILE A 840 6.34 -17.00 9.93
N TYR A 841 7.34 -17.26 10.77
CA TYR A 841 7.22 -17.46 12.21
C TYR A 841 8.28 -16.64 12.95
N GLY A 842 7.95 -16.18 14.15
CA GLY A 842 8.86 -15.35 14.93
C GLY A 842 8.63 -15.45 16.43
N VAL A 843 9.71 -15.34 17.19
CA VAL A 843 9.68 -15.25 18.65
C VAL A 843 10.49 -14.04 19.11
N ASP A 844 9.97 -13.29 20.07
CA ASP A 844 10.73 -12.23 20.73
C ASP A 844 10.39 -12.17 22.23
N LEU A 845 11.35 -11.79 23.06
CA LEU A 845 11.15 -11.66 24.50
C LEU A 845 10.33 -10.40 24.84
N ASN A 846 10.45 -9.33 24.05
CA ASN A 846 9.77 -8.08 24.28
C ASN A 846 8.38 -8.11 23.61
N PRO A 847 7.26 -8.03 24.37
CA PRO A 847 5.92 -8.00 23.79
C PRO A 847 5.75 -6.90 22.73
N MET A 848 6.41 -5.76 22.91
CA MET A 848 6.30 -4.67 21.96
C MET A 848 7.08 -4.92 20.67
N ALA A 849 8.18 -5.68 20.69
CA ALA A 849 8.87 -6.09 19.48
C ALA A 849 7.98 -7.00 18.61
N VAL A 850 7.21 -7.90 19.25
CA VAL A 850 6.21 -8.73 18.56
C VAL A 850 5.17 -7.86 17.85
N GLU A 851 4.62 -6.85 18.52
CA GLU A 851 3.67 -5.91 17.90
C GLU A 851 4.30 -5.16 16.72
N LEU A 852 5.58 -4.80 16.83
CA LEU A 852 6.30 -4.15 15.75
C LEU A 852 6.56 -5.04 14.54
N ALA A 853 6.88 -6.30 14.78
CA ALA A 853 6.97 -7.28 13.72
C ALA A 853 5.62 -7.42 12.99
N LYS A 854 4.50 -7.51 13.73
CA LYS A 854 3.16 -7.55 13.15
C LYS A 854 2.88 -6.33 12.27
N VAL A 855 3.12 -5.12 12.79
CA VAL A 855 2.88 -3.86 12.05
C VAL A 855 3.74 -3.78 10.79
N SER A 856 5.02 -4.13 10.88
CA SER A 856 5.92 -4.13 9.73
C SER A 856 5.44 -5.09 8.65
N LEU A 857 5.09 -6.33 9.03
CA LEU A 857 4.59 -7.33 8.09
C LEU A 857 3.24 -6.93 7.47
N TRP A 858 2.33 -6.33 8.24
CA TRP A 858 1.07 -5.81 7.71
C TRP A 858 1.26 -4.67 6.71
N LEU A 859 2.21 -3.77 6.95
CA LEU A 859 2.51 -2.67 6.03
C LEU A 859 3.16 -3.16 4.74
N ASP A 860 3.96 -4.22 4.80
CA ASP A 860 4.59 -4.81 3.62
C ASP A 860 3.61 -5.66 2.79
N CYS A 861 2.79 -6.48 3.46
CA CYS A 861 1.85 -7.42 2.83
C CYS A 861 0.43 -6.86 2.70
N PHE A 862 0.25 -5.55 2.82
CA PHE A 862 -1.07 -4.94 2.82
C PHE A 862 -1.81 -5.26 1.53
N THR A 863 -3.01 -5.81 1.66
CA THR A 863 -3.84 -6.24 0.55
C THR A 863 -5.13 -5.41 0.55
N LEU A 864 -5.35 -4.63 -0.50
CA LEU A 864 -6.49 -3.73 -0.58
C LEU A 864 -7.82 -4.50 -0.49
N GLY A 865 -8.70 -4.07 0.41
CA GLY A 865 -9.99 -4.74 0.67
C GLY A 865 -9.92 -5.94 1.61
N ALA A 866 -8.75 -6.56 1.81
CA ALA A 866 -8.60 -7.62 2.79
C ALA A 866 -8.31 -7.04 4.19
N PRO A 867 -8.75 -7.70 5.27
CA PRO A 867 -8.39 -7.29 6.62
C PRO A 867 -6.90 -7.53 6.91
N LEU A 868 -6.39 -6.99 7.99
CA LEU A 868 -5.09 -7.32 8.57
C LEU A 868 -5.11 -8.78 9.00
N SER A 869 -4.12 -9.54 8.55
CA SER A 869 -4.01 -10.97 8.84
C SER A 869 -3.82 -11.22 10.33
N PHE A 870 -4.43 -12.27 10.88
CA PHE A 870 -4.18 -12.67 12.27
C PHE A 870 -2.81 -13.35 12.36
N LEU A 871 -1.91 -12.85 13.23
CA LEU A 871 -0.51 -13.32 13.28
C LEU A 871 -0.09 -13.92 14.64
N ASP A 872 -0.92 -13.92 15.67
CA ASP A 872 -0.52 -14.32 17.04
C ASP A 872 -0.17 -15.81 17.18
N HIS A 873 -0.60 -16.63 16.22
CA HIS A 873 -0.25 -18.05 16.13
C HIS A 873 1.13 -18.29 15.49
N HIS A 874 1.69 -17.28 14.82
CA HIS A 874 2.99 -17.32 14.15
C HIS A 874 4.05 -16.47 14.86
N LEU A 875 3.64 -15.32 15.41
CA LEU A 875 4.51 -14.39 16.12
C LEU A 875 4.21 -14.45 17.62
N ARG A 876 5.20 -14.84 18.43
CA ARG A 876 5.01 -15.14 19.85
C ARG A 876 5.92 -14.30 20.73
N CYS A 877 5.35 -13.80 21.82
CA CYS A 877 6.13 -13.28 22.94
C CYS A 877 6.63 -14.47 23.78
N GLY A 878 7.94 -14.62 23.92
CA GLY A 878 8.55 -15.72 24.66
C GLY A 878 10.07 -15.70 24.65
N ASN A 879 10.66 -16.54 25.51
CA ASN A 879 12.11 -16.75 25.52
C ASN A 879 12.46 -17.96 24.64
N SER A 880 13.17 -17.73 23.54
CA SER A 880 13.54 -18.79 22.59
C SER A 880 14.66 -19.71 23.08
N LEU A 881 15.36 -19.37 24.17
CA LEU A 881 16.44 -20.16 24.75
C LEU A 881 15.97 -21.13 25.84
N ILE A 882 14.80 -20.89 26.43
CA ILE A 882 14.33 -21.58 27.63
C ILE A 882 12.99 -22.25 27.34
N GLY A 883 12.93 -23.57 27.54
CA GLY A 883 11.71 -24.35 27.34
C GLY A 883 11.93 -25.82 27.67
N SER A 884 10.90 -26.62 27.46
CA SER A 884 10.97 -28.09 27.55
C SER A 884 10.13 -28.69 26.45
N THR A 885 10.59 -29.80 25.88
CA THR A 885 9.82 -30.54 24.89
C THR A 885 8.93 -31.58 25.56
N VAL A 886 7.85 -32.00 24.90
CA VAL A 886 6.98 -33.07 25.40
C VAL A 886 7.79 -34.37 25.59
N GLU A 887 8.69 -34.68 24.66
CA GLU A 887 9.57 -35.85 24.73
C GLU A 887 10.48 -35.86 25.96
N GLU A 888 11.02 -34.71 26.35
CA GLU A 888 11.86 -34.59 27.55
C GLU A 888 11.07 -34.89 28.83
N VAL A 889 9.85 -34.37 28.93
CA VAL A 889 8.99 -34.60 30.09
C VAL A 889 8.51 -36.05 30.14
N ASP A 890 8.16 -36.63 29.00
CA ASP A 890 7.72 -38.02 28.92
C ASP A 890 8.80 -39.01 29.34
N LYS A 891 10.04 -38.82 28.89
CA LYS A 891 11.19 -39.66 29.31
C LYS A 891 11.34 -39.72 30.83
N ILE A 892 11.07 -38.62 31.54
CA ILE A 892 11.19 -38.56 33.01
C ILE A 892 9.99 -39.23 33.69
N ARG A 893 8.78 -39.05 33.16
CA ARG A 893 7.58 -39.69 33.69
C ARG A 893 7.70 -41.20 33.55
N GLU A 894 8.14 -41.69 32.38
CA GLU A 894 8.42 -43.10 32.13
C GLU A 894 9.48 -43.64 33.09
N ALA A 895 10.61 -42.94 33.25
CA ALA A 895 11.68 -43.35 34.18
C ALA A 895 11.23 -43.42 35.65
N LYS A 896 10.17 -42.69 36.02
CA LYS A 896 9.55 -42.71 37.37
C LYS A 896 8.35 -43.66 37.47
N GLY A 897 8.08 -44.47 36.44
CA GLY A 897 6.94 -45.39 36.40
C GLY A 897 5.57 -44.70 36.33
N GLN A 898 5.54 -43.45 35.89
CA GLN A 898 4.31 -42.68 35.65
C GLN A 898 3.91 -42.78 34.17
N LEU A 899 2.61 -42.73 33.88
CA LEU A 899 2.10 -42.60 32.50
C LEU A 899 2.69 -41.36 31.82
N THR A 900 2.95 -41.43 30.51
CA THR A 900 3.37 -40.28 29.69
C THR A 900 2.28 -39.19 29.64
N LEU A 901 2.64 -37.95 29.30
CA LEU A 901 1.70 -36.88 28.97
C LEU A 901 0.79 -37.27 27.81
N THR A 902 1.31 -38.04 26.87
CA THR A 902 0.57 -38.55 25.70
C THR A 902 -0.36 -39.72 26.03
N GLY A 903 -0.16 -40.40 27.16
CA GLY A 903 -0.95 -41.55 27.61
C GLY A 903 -2.11 -41.24 28.56
N THR A 904 -2.27 -39.98 28.97
CA THR A 904 -3.41 -39.51 29.78
C THR A 904 -4.62 -39.13 28.91
N SER A 905 -5.83 -39.14 29.47
CA SER A 905 -7.08 -38.73 28.79
C SER A 905 -7.05 -37.31 28.20
N ASP A 906 -6.07 -36.50 28.59
CA ASP A 906 -5.86 -35.12 28.16
C ASP A 906 -5.31 -35.00 26.73
N TRP A 907 -4.93 -36.11 26.07
CA TRP A 907 -4.52 -36.12 24.65
C TRP A 907 -5.59 -35.55 23.72
N GLN A 908 -6.86 -35.61 24.13
CA GLN A 908 -7.96 -35.02 23.37
C GLN A 908 -7.80 -33.50 23.24
N GLY A 909 -7.39 -32.79 24.30
CA GLY A 909 -7.16 -31.34 24.25
C GLY A 909 -5.97 -30.97 23.36
N PHE A 910 -4.88 -31.75 23.41
CA PHE A 910 -3.74 -31.54 22.53
C PHE A 910 -4.10 -31.77 21.05
N ALA A 911 -4.83 -32.85 20.74
CA ALA A 911 -5.29 -33.12 19.38
C ALA A 911 -6.26 -32.04 18.86
N GLN A 912 -7.17 -31.55 19.71
CA GLN A 912 -8.07 -30.44 19.39
C GLN A 912 -7.29 -29.15 19.11
N ALA A 913 -6.29 -28.83 19.91
CA ALA A 913 -5.42 -27.68 19.69
C ALA A 913 -4.62 -27.79 18.38
N VAL A 914 -4.08 -28.97 18.07
CA VAL A 914 -3.39 -29.21 16.79
C VAL A 914 -4.34 -29.02 15.62
N GLN A 915 -5.56 -29.57 15.70
CA GLN A 915 -6.56 -29.38 14.64
C GLN A 915 -6.93 -27.90 14.48
N ALA A 916 -7.15 -27.18 15.58
CA ALA A 916 -7.40 -25.75 15.54
C ALA A 916 -6.23 -24.98 14.88
N MET A 917 -4.98 -25.35 15.12
CA MET A 917 -3.82 -24.72 14.47
C MET A 917 -3.71 -25.06 12.98
N ILE A 918 -4.10 -26.27 12.57
CA ILE A 918 -4.23 -26.66 11.16
C ILE A 918 -5.32 -25.81 10.48
N ASP A 919 -6.47 -25.65 11.13
CA ASP A 919 -7.59 -24.87 10.62
C ASP A 919 -7.21 -23.39 10.45
N ILE A 920 -6.55 -22.80 11.45
CA ILE A 920 -6.02 -21.41 11.39
C ILE A 920 -5.00 -21.27 10.25
N GLY A 921 -4.08 -22.23 10.10
CA GLY A 921 -3.11 -22.26 9.01
C GLY A 921 -3.80 -22.36 7.65
N GLY A 922 -4.89 -23.13 7.57
CA GLY A 922 -5.73 -23.29 6.40
C GLY A 922 -6.34 -21.98 5.88
N MET A 923 -6.68 -21.06 6.78
CA MET A 923 -7.37 -19.80 6.47
C MET A 923 -6.41 -18.71 5.95
N PRO A 924 -6.66 -18.14 4.75
CA PRO A 924 -5.85 -17.04 4.22
C PRO A 924 -6.19 -15.68 4.85
N ASP A 925 -7.17 -15.64 5.78
CA ASP A 925 -7.66 -14.44 6.46
C ASP A 925 -8.08 -13.31 5.51
N ILE A 926 -8.63 -13.63 4.34
CA ILE A 926 -9.03 -12.60 3.37
C ILE A 926 -10.36 -11.94 3.72
N THR A 927 -11.11 -12.49 4.69
CA THR A 927 -12.33 -11.88 5.21
C THR A 927 -12.30 -11.61 6.70
N ALA A 928 -13.06 -10.61 7.14
CA ALA A 928 -13.14 -10.26 8.56
C ALA A 928 -13.68 -11.41 9.42
N THR A 929 -14.56 -12.25 8.84
CA THR A 929 -15.09 -13.46 9.47
C THR A 929 -13.98 -14.49 9.66
N GLN A 930 -13.15 -14.74 8.64
CA GLN A 930 -12.02 -15.66 8.75
C GLN A 930 -11.01 -15.19 9.82
N VAL A 931 -10.72 -13.88 9.89
CA VAL A 931 -9.86 -13.32 10.95
C VAL A 931 -10.46 -13.57 12.34
N ALA A 932 -11.77 -13.40 12.50
CA ALA A 932 -12.46 -13.66 13.76
C ALA A 932 -12.46 -15.16 14.12
N GLU A 933 -12.68 -16.04 13.16
CA GLU A 933 -12.59 -17.49 13.32
C GLU A 933 -11.17 -17.92 13.69
N SER A 934 -10.15 -17.43 13.00
CA SER A 934 -8.74 -17.65 13.31
C SER A 934 -8.42 -17.28 14.78
N ARG A 935 -8.92 -16.13 15.25
CA ARG A 935 -8.75 -15.70 16.65
C ARG A 935 -9.48 -16.62 17.63
N LEU A 936 -10.71 -17.04 17.30
CA LEU A 936 -11.51 -17.93 18.13
C LEU A 936 -10.86 -19.32 18.26
N HIS A 937 -10.47 -19.92 17.14
CA HIS A 937 -9.75 -21.19 17.11
C HIS A 937 -8.46 -21.10 17.93
N TYR A 938 -7.74 -19.98 17.83
CA TYR A 938 -6.52 -19.78 18.59
C TYR A 938 -6.77 -19.69 20.10
N LYS A 939 -7.79 -18.94 20.52
CA LYS A 939 -8.20 -18.84 21.92
C LYS A 939 -8.61 -20.20 22.48
N SER A 940 -9.35 -21.00 21.70
CA SER A 940 -9.70 -22.38 22.07
C SER A 940 -8.44 -23.23 22.22
N ALA A 941 -7.56 -23.22 21.23
CA ALA A 941 -6.31 -24.00 21.25
C ALA A 941 -5.45 -23.66 22.48
N LEU A 942 -5.32 -22.38 22.82
CA LEU A 942 -4.59 -21.95 24.03
C LEU A 942 -5.23 -22.47 25.32
N ALA A 943 -6.57 -22.47 25.41
CA ALA A 943 -7.27 -23.01 26.56
C ALA A 943 -7.06 -24.52 26.68
N ASP A 944 -7.10 -25.24 25.57
CA ASP A 944 -6.94 -26.71 25.51
C ASP A 944 -5.51 -27.14 25.88
N VAL A 945 -4.48 -26.32 25.60
CA VAL A 945 -3.07 -26.62 25.95
C VAL A 945 -2.59 -26.00 27.25
N GLU A 946 -3.42 -25.23 27.96
CA GLU A 946 -3.00 -24.49 29.16
C GLU A 946 -2.43 -25.40 30.26
N ILE A 947 -3.03 -26.58 30.45
CA ILE A 947 -2.53 -27.59 31.42
C ILE A 947 -1.14 -28.08 31.00
N PHE A 948 -0.95 -28.41 29.73
CA PHE A 948 0.34 -28.85 29.20
C PHE A 948 1.39 -27.76 29.34
N LYS A 949 1.05 -26.51 29.03
CA LYS A 949 1.94 -25.36 29.19
C LYS A 949 2.39 -25.20 30.65
N ARG A 950 1.49 -25.38 31.62
CA ARG A 950 1.84 -25.34 33.05
C ARG A 950 2.77 -26.48 33.44
N VAL A 951 2.55 -27.70 32.95
CA VAL A 951 3.43 -28.85 33.23
C VAL A 951 4.81 -28.64 32.62
N LEU A 952 4.89 -28.22 31.36
CA LEU A 952 6.15 -27.89 30.70
C LEU A 952 6.85 -26.72 31.42
N GLY A 953 6.10 -25.73 31.88
CA GLY A 953 6.61 -24.62 32.69
C GLY A 953 7.20 -25.08 34.02
N LEU A 954 6.50 -25.95 34.76
CA LEU A 954 7.00 -26.56 36.00
C LEU A 954 8.25 -27.40 35.77
N HIS A 955 8.27 -28.19 34.70
CA HIS A 955 9.44 -28.95 34.31
C HIS A 955 10.62 -28.03 33.97
N THR A 956 10.38 -26.97 33.22
CA THR A 956 11.41 -25.97 32.88
C THR A 956 11.93 -25.27 34.14
N ALA A 957 11.05 -24.93 35.09
CA ALA A 957 11.39 -24.25 36.32
C ALA A 957 12.39 -25.03 37.20
N ARG A 958 12.47 -26.36 37.08
CA ARG A 958 13.42 -27.19 37.86
C ARG A 958 14.89 -26.79 37.68
N TRP A 959 15.22 -26.16 36.55
CA TRP A 959 16.57 -25.70 36.24
C TRP A 959 16.91 -24.36 36.88
N PHE A 960 15.91 -23.66 37.43
CA PHE A 960 16.02 -22.32 38.02
C PHE A 960 15.68 -22.28 39.52
N VAL A 961 15.12 -23.36 40.06
CA VAL A 961 14.88 -23.52 41.49
C VAL A 961 16.10 -24.22 42.10
N GLU A 962 16.88 -23.50 42.90
CA GLU A 962 17.89 -24.10 43.78
C GLU A 962 17.18 -25.01 44.78
N LEU A 963 17.19 -26.32 44.53
CA LEU A 963 16.85 -27.31 45.55
C LEU A 963 18.01 -27.31 46.55
N ASP A 964 17.78 -26.72 47.72
CA ASP A 964 18.70 -26.70 48.87
C ASP A 964 19.59 -27.95 48.92
N ALA A 965 20.90 -27.74 48.87
CA ALA A 965 21.88 -28.76 49.17
C ALA A 965 21.51 -29.48 50.49
N PRO A 966 21.58 -30.82 50.57
CA PRO A 966 21.11 -31.55 51.74
C PRO A 966 21.89 -31.11 52.99
N ARG A 967 21.20 -30.43 53.92
CA ARG A 967 21.63 -30.28 55.31
C ARG A 967 21.76 -31.67 55.93
N ASP A 968 23.01 -32.07 56.10
CA ASP A 968 23.55 -32.98 57.12
C ASP A 968 22.68 -34.19 57.53
N LYS A 969 22.85 -35.31 56.81
CA LYS A 969 22.40 -36.65 57.26
C LYS A 969 23.41 -37.27 58.24
N ARG A 970 23.65 -36.62 59.39
CA ARG A 970 24.40 -37.20 60.52
C ARG A 970 23.81 -36.83 61.89
N ALA A 971 22.56 -37.22 62.12
CA ALA A 971 21.93 -37.43 63.43
C ALA A 971 20.49 -37.87 63.09
N LEU A 972 20.09 -39.13 63.17
CA LEU A 972 20.14 -40.07 64.26
C LEU A 972 19.92 -41.47 63.66
N GLY A 973 20.63 -42.47 64.15
CA GLY A 973 20.13 -43.86 64.12
C GLY A 973 19.70 -44.27 65.53
N PRO A 974 19.31 -45.53 65.76
CA PRO A 974 18.74 -46.51 64.83
C PRO A 974 17.22 -46.41 64.68
#